data_AF-A0A559IP40-F1
#
_entry.id   AF-A0A559IP40-F1
#
_cell.length_a   1.000
_cell.length_b   1.000
_cell.length_c   1.000
_cell.angle_alpha   90.00
_cell.angle_beta   90.00
_cell.angle_gamma   90.00
#
_symmetry.space_group_name_H-M   'P 1'
#
loop_
_entity.id
_entity.type
_entity.pdbx_description
1 polymer ?
#
loop_
_entity_poly.entity_id
_entity_poly.type
_entity_poly.pdbx_seq_one_letter_code
_entity_poly.pdbx_strand_id
1 'polypeptide(L)'
;MYLLFIKLIIWSWKMMSKNAVNTKEYWDDRFDTDWEENKGREQTGYFVNLAIKEFPEWLSKDIKDNKLSFCDAGCAEGDGVHVLSQFFAENELVGMDFSESAIHKAKLAYPNLNFICGNIQELSKKYDVLFSSNTFEHFLNPMESIRKLTEVTAKYIILLLPFQEYDRISEHFYTFDYNTFPVAMNNFNLVHFNEIDCRRDPKTPWYGKQVFVVYANSNTVDIENIKFDYNVLYLKGIEQQRTELLDLNGSLRQELHSSQIHVMQKESELVACRNEVNQLDSQIKTLSQKSVQVHEELEKCRGEILEIQADLLKEKKLVEQQKQEVDKQKYEVAKLIDERYAVTLELNKIHDSNLWKVARKYYKLRDGSNIGKFFKSIKNNGVKVTTKKVYSKLKKKYINIRYKSENEYNLQKILSHHKDKPIIIYPPLLDWDIPLFQRPQHIALNLSDCGYLYFYCTINHYDDVRGFKEYEGYPNLYITDQYELLMKNIKSRIVHVYAQDGQITSEFIHEQLQLGNKVLYEYLDALHEDLCTSKNNVIGRHLDVLKDERCIVVATADKLYQEVSQYRSNNFKLVTNGVEMNHFQSVDKSVVPDDIKKIVNKKKPIIGYFGALAKWFDYRLVEKLASERPDYEILLIGWNYDGSLEQHDLGKYENISIVGPINYKELPKYAVHFDVSTIPFLINEITEATSPIKLFEYMALGHPIVTSDLPECRKYKSVLVAKDHDSFIDSIDKALSMRNDVEYNQIINSEALDNTWKSKAKHIAQLIDNNDSL
;
A
#
# COMPACT_ATOMS: atom_id res chain seq x y z
N MET A 1 23.53 26.43 11.30
CA MET A 1 23.52 27.49 10.25
C MET A 1 24.56 27.22 9.16
N TYR A 2 25.87 27.17 9.47
CA TYR A 2 26.91 26.91 8.46
C TYR A 2 26.79 25.53 7.79
N LEU A 3 26.44 24.50 8.57
CA LEU A 3 26.19 23.13 8.09
C LEU A 3 24.88 22.95 7.29
N LEU A 4 23.90 23.86 7.45
CA LEU A 4 22.65 23.85 6.68
C LEU A 4 22.84 24.54 5.32
N PHE A 5 23.69 25.56 5.26
CA PHE A 5 24.04 26.28 4.03
C PHE A 5 24.83 25.37 3.07
N ILE A 6 25.75 24.56 3.60
CA ILE A 6 26.51 23.59 2.82
C ILE A 6 25.61 22.47 2.26
N LYS A 7 24.60 22.01 3.02
CA LYS A 7 23.66 20.96 2.57
C LYS A 7 22.67 21.44 1.50
N LEU A 8 22.26 22.70 1.53
CA LEU A 8 21.43 23.34 0.49
C LEU A 8 22.20 23.56 -0.81
N ILE A 9 23.49 23.89 -0.74
CA ILE A 9 24.38 23.98 -1.90
C ILE A 9 24.56 22.60 -2.54
N ILE A 10 24.86 21.56 -1.76
CA ILE A 10 25.04 20.18 -2.24
C ILE A 10 23.75 19.61 -2.89
N TRP A 11 22.56 19.99 -2.40
CA TRP A 11 21.28 19.55 -2.94
C TRP A 11 20.88 20.30 -4.23
N SER A 12 21.14 21.61 -4.32
CA SER A 12 21.00 22.39 -5.56
C SER A 12 21.94 21.90 -6.66
N TRP A 13 23.14 21.45 -6.29
CA TRP A 13 24.15 20.93 -7.20
C TRP A 13 23.74 19.58 -7.82
N LYS A 14 23.05 18.71 -7.05
CA LYS A 14 22.57 17.39 -7.49
C LYS A 14 21.34 17.38 -8.40
N MET A 15 20.47 18.40 -8.37
CA MET A 15 19.37 18.53 -9.35
C MET A 15 19.78 19.30 -10.61
N MET A 16 20.74 20.23 -10.50
CA MET A 16 21.35 20.84 -11.69
C MET A 16 22.16 19.82 -12.49
N SER A 17 22.67 18.73 -11.88
CA SER A 17 23.65 17.83 -12.51
C SER A 17 23.24 17.20 -13.84
N LYS A 18 21.98 16.78 -14.09
CA LYS A 18 21.62 16.21 -15.40
C LYS A 18 21.71 17.21 -16.57
N ASN A 19 21.46 18.50 -16.31
CA ASN A 19 21.67 19.58 -17.28
C ASN A 19 23.02 20.30 -17.08
N ALA A 20 23.74 20.01 -15.99
CA ALA A 20 25.01 20.63 -15.65
C ALA A 20 26.22 19.77 -16.00
N VAL A 21 26.10 18.45 -16.28
CA VAL A 21 27.29 17.62 -16.59
C VAL A 21 28.14 18.24 -17.68
N ASN A 22 27.59 18.91 -18.71
CA ASN A 22 28.40 19.57 -19.75
C ASN A 22 28.54 21.09 -19.56
N THR A 23 28.42 21.61 -18.34
CA THR A 23 28.69 23.03 -18.05
C THR A 23 30.09 23.20 -17.46
N LYS A 24 30.67 24.38 -17.68
CA LYS A 24 32.01 24.72 -17.20
C LYS A 24 32.08 24.58 -15.67
N GLU A 25 31.05 25.04 -14.96
CA GLU A 25 31.00 25.02 -13.50
C GLU A 25 31.01 23.60 -12.93
N TYR A 26 30.35 22.65 -13.58
CA TYR A 26 30.33 21.26 -13.12
C TYR A 26 31.70 20.60 -13.28
N TRP A 27 32.32 20.73 -14.45
CA TRP A 27 33.62 20.14 -14.70
C TRP A 27 34.72 20.83 -13.89
N ASP A 28 34.72 22.16 -13.76
CA ASP A 28 35.67 22.87 -12.90
C ASP A 28 35.62 22.35 -11.45
N ASP A 29 34.42 22.18 -10.89
CA ASP A 29 34.26 21.63 -9.52
C ASP A 29 34.68 20.15 -9.44
N ARG A 30 34.30 19.32 -10.41
CA ARG A 30 34.74 17.90 -10.47
C ARG A 30 36.26 17.79 -10.48
N PHE A 31 36.94 18.55 -11.34
CA PHE A 31 38.39 18.57 -11.38
C PHE A 31 38.98 19.03 -10.04
N ASP A 32 38.37 20.02 -9.38
CA ASP A 32 38.82 20.55 -8.08
C ASP A 32 38.54 19.65 -6.87
N THR A 33 37.53 18.79 -6.93
CA THR A 33 37.04 18.06 -5.76
C THR A 33 37.31 16.56 -5.82
N ASP A 34 36.74 15.84 -6.79
CA ASP A 34 36.64 14.37 -6.75
C ASP A 34 37.35 13.66 -7.90
N TRP A 35 37.97 14.38 -8.83
CA TRP A 35 38.67 13.81 -9.99
C TRP A 35 39.80 12.83 -9.61
N GLU A 36 40.68 13.23 -8.69
CA GLU A 36 41.80 12.39 -8.25
C GLU A 36 41.33 11.21 -7.39
N GLU A 37 40.32 11.40 -6.53
CA GLU A 37 39.74 10.33 -5.71
C GLU A 37 39.10 9.24 -6.58
N ASN A 38 38.47 9.64 -7.70
CA ASN A 38 37.93 8.75 -8.72
C ASN A 38 39.00 8.26 -9.72
N LYS A 39 40.30 8.49 -9.45
CA LYS A 39 41.43 8.06 -10.29
C LYS A 39 41.38 8.60 -11.73
N GLY A 40 40.80 9.78 -11.95
CA GLY A 40 40.57 10.34 -13.28
C GLY A 40 41.82 10.44 -14.15
N ARG A 41 42.97 10.77 -13.56
CA ARG A 41 44.28 10.80 -14.25
C ARG A 41 44.73 9.42 -14.73
N GLU A 42 44.61 8.41 -13.86
CA GLU A 42 44.95 7.01 -14.20
C GLU A 42 44.02 6.49 -15.31
N GLN A 43 42.72 6.78 -15.21
CA GLN A 43 41.73 6.40 -16.22
C GLN A 43 42.01 7.06 -17.58
N THR A 44 42.28 8.37 -17.59
CA THR A 44 42.63 9.12 -18.81
C THR A 44 43.87 8.52 -19.47
N GLY A 45 44.93 8.29 -18.70
CA GLY A 45 46.15 7.64 -19.20
C GLY A 45 45.88 6.22 -19.72
N TYR A 46 45.02 5.44 -19.07
CA TYR A 46 44.63 4.10 -19.51
C TYR A 46 43.92 4.14 -20.86
N PHE A 47 42.89 4.97 -21.01
CA PHE A 47 42.10 5.05 -22.24
C PHE A 47 42.94 5.53 -23.42
N VAL A 48 43.82 6.51 -23.24
CA VAL A 48 44.72 6.93 -24.32
C VAL A 48 45.74 5.85 -24.68
N ASN A 49 46.30 5.12 -23.71
CA ASN A 49 47.14 3.97 -24.00
C ASN A 49 46.38 2.85 -24.73
N LEU A 50 45.10 2.65 -24.39
CA LEU A 50 44.23 1.72 -25.08
C LEU A 50 44.02 2.16 -26.53
N ALA A 51 43.70 3.44 -26.76
CA ALA A 51 43.56 4.00 -28.09
C ALA A 51 44.84 3.79 -28.92
N ILE A 52 46.02 4.15 -28.40
CA ILE A 52 47.30 4.02 -29.13
C ILE A 52 47.56 2.59 -29.61
N LYS A 53 47.18 1.56 -28.83
CA LYS A 53 47.33 0.15 -29.25
C LYS A 53 46.47 -0.20 -30.47
N GLU A 54 45.38 0.53 -30.66
CA GLU A 54 44.43 0.34 -31.75
C GLU A 54 44.70 1.23 -32.96
N PHE A 55 45.67 2.15 -32.89
CA PHE A 55 46.02 2.97 -34.05
C PHE A 55 46.52 2.08 -35.20
N PRO A 56 45.89 2.14 -36.39
CA PRO A 56 46.41 1.46 -37.55
C PRO A 56 47.82 1.95 -37.89
N GLU A 57 48.69 1.06 -38.37
CA GLU A 57 50.06 1.40 -38.75
C GLU A 57 50.10 2.53 -39.79
N TRP A 58 49.19 2.49 -40.78
CA TRP A 58 49.10 3.51 -41.82
C TRP A 58 48.77 4.89 -41.26
N LEU A 59 47.89 4.96 -40.26
CA LEU A 59 47.45 6.21 -39.63
C LEU A 59 48.59 6.78 -38.79
N SER A 60 49.22 5.93 -37.96
CA SER A 60 50.38 6.32 -37.16
C SER A 60 51.51 6.86 -38.02
N LYS A 61 51.75 6.24 -39.18
CA LYS A 61 52.77 6.66 -40.13
C LYS A 61 52.44 8.00 -40.77
N ASP A 62 51.22 8.20 -41.27
CA ASP A 62 50.82 9.45 -41.90
C ASP A 62 50.91 10.64 -40.93
N ILE A 63 50.52 10.43 -39.66
CA ILE A 63 50.64 11.44 -38.60
C ILE A 63 52.10 11.84 -38.37
N LYS A 64 53.00 10.86 -38.24
CA LYS A 64 54.42 11.10 -37.94
C LYS A 64 55.18 11.69 -39.12
N ASP A 65 55.08 11.07 -40.29
CA ASP A 65 55.85 11.42 -41.48
C ASP A 65 55.51 12.84 -41.98
N ASN A 66 54.25 13.25 -41.86
CA ASN A 66 53.79 14.57 -42.28
C ASN A 66 53.75 15.61 -41.15
N LYS A 67 54.16 15.25 -39.93
CA LYS A 67 54.16 16.13 -38.76
C LYS A 67 52.82 16.83 -38.54
N LEU A 68 51.74 16.07 -38.68
CA LEU A 68 50.37 16.58 -38.57
C LEU A 68 50.13 17.24 -37.21
N SER A 69 49.42 18.36 -37.21
CA SER A 69 48.94 19.03 -35.99
C SER A 69 47.86 18.18 -35.32
N PHE A 70 47.97 17.97 -34.01
CA PHE A 70 47.17 17.01 -33.25
C PHE A 70 46.55 17.68 -32.03
N CYS A 71 45.21 17.66 -31.96
CA CYS A 71 44.46 18.16 -30.81
C CYS A 71 43.80 17.01 -30.07
N ASP A 72 44.10 16.86 -28.79
CA ASP A 72 43.33 16.02 -27.85
C ASP A 72 42.25 16.89 -27.21
N ALA A 73 40.99 16.56 -27.44
CA ALA A 73 39.86 17.41 -27.14
C ALA A 73 38.95 16.77 -26.09
N GLY A 74 38.75 17.49 -24.98
CA GLY A 74 38.34 16.90 -23.70
C GLY A 74 39.54 16.34 -22.94
N CYS A 75 40.68 17.04 -22.96
CA CYS A 75 41.94 16.50 -22.45
C CYS A 75 42.03 16.38 -20.92
N ALA A 76 41.03 16.88 -20.18
CA ALA A 76 41.03 16.94 -18.74
C ALA A 76 42.34 17.56 -18.20
N GLU A 77 42.97 16.94 -17.20
CA GLU A 77 44.23 17.40 -16.59
C GLU A 77 45.48 17.09 -17.44
N GLY A 78 45.32 16.66 -18.71
CA GLY A 78 46.39 16.59 -19.69
C GLY A 78 47.22 15.29 -19.69
N ASP A 79 46.87 14.30 -18.87
CA ASP A 79 47.59 13.01 -18.83
C ASP A 79 47.55 12.28 -20.18
N GLY A 80 46.43 12.36 -20.89
CA GLY A 80 46.29 11.81 -22.24
C GLY A 80 47.25 12.45 -23.24
N VAL A 81 47.33 13.78 -23.22
CA VAL A 81 48.27 14.58 -24.02
C VAL A 81 49.72 14.20 -23.71
N HIS A 82 50.04 13.97 -22.44
CA HIS A 82 51.37 13.50 -22.06
C HIS A 82 51.70 12.15 -22.68
N VAL A 83 50.77 11.18 -22.60
CA VAL A 83 50.93 9.86 -23.24
C VAL A 83 51.07 9.99 -24.77
N LEU A 84 50.24 10.79 -25.43
CA LEU A 84 50.32 11.06 -26.87
C LEU A 84 51.66 11.70 -27.26
N SER A 85 52.20 12.61 -26.43
CA SER A 85 53.49 13.26 -26.69
C SER A 85 54.66 12.29 -26.73
N GLN A 86 54.60 11.18 -25.98
CA GLN A 86 55.64 10.14 -26.00
C GLN A 86 55.61 9.34 -27.32
N PHE A 87 54.43 9.22 -27.94
CA PHE A 87 54.24 8.47 -29.19
C PHE A 87 54.36 9.35 -30.45
N PHE A 88 54.00 10.63 -30.37
CA PHE A 88 54.00 11.63 -31.44
C PHE A 88 54.90 12.83 -31.11
N ALA A 89 56.13 12.57 -30.64
CA ALA A 89 57.03 13.60 -30.08
C ALA A 89 57.44 14.72 -31.06
N GLU A 90 57.42 14.47 -32.37
CA GLU A 90 57.77 15.47 -33.41
C GLU A 90 56.56 16.28 -33.92
N ASN A 91 55.35 15.98 -33.44
CA ASN A 91 54.12 16.62 -33.89
C ASN A 91 53.76 17.85 -33.04
N GLU A 92 53.05 18.81 -33.64
CA GLU A 92 52.42 19.89 -32.87
C GLU A 92 51.23 19.30 -32.10
N LEU A 93 51.43 19.01 -30.81
CA LEU A 93 50.39 18.46 -29.93
C LEU A 93 49.80 19.54 -29.02
N VAL A 94 48.47 19.59 -28.96
CA VAL A 94 47.71 20.51 -28.10
C VAL A 94 46.63 19.74 -27.34
N GLY A 95 46.55 19.95 -26.03
CA GLY A 95 45.41 19.57 -25.23
C GLY A 95 44.36 20.68 -25.16
N MET A 96 43.09 20.33 -25.27
CA MET A 96 41.99 21.27 -25.15
C MET A 96 40.91 20.77 -24.20
N ASP A 97 40.46 21.65 -23.33
CA ASP A 97 39.32 21.43 -22.44
C ASP A 97 38.62 22.77 -22.20
N PHE A 98 37.30 22.76 -22.00
CA PHE A 98 36.56 23.98 -21.69
C PHE A 98 36.61 24.34 -20.20
N SER A 99 37.07 23.42 -19.35
CA SER A 99 37.37 23.66 -17.94
C SER A 99 38.65 24.49 -17.78
N GLU A 100 38.56 25.57 -17.00
CA GLU A 100 39.74 26.36 -16.63
C GLU A 100 40.58 25.64 -15.57
N SER A 101 39.92 24.93 -14.64
CA SER A 101 40.61 24.14 -13.61
C SER A 101 41.48 23.05 -14.24
N ALA A 102 40.91 22.26 -15.15
CA ALA A 102 41.61 21.18 -15.85
C ALA A 102 42.87 21.70 -16.56
N ILE A 103 42.73 22.77 -17.34
CA ILE A 103 43.83 23.35 -18.11
C ILE A 103 44.89 24.00 -17.23
N HIS A 104 44.50 24.62 -16.10
CA HIS A 104 45.45 25.14 -15.14
C HIS A 104 46.33 24.01 -14.57
N LYS A 105 45.71 22.91 -14.15
CA LYS A 105 46.41 21.73 -13.60
C LYS A 105 47.26 21.03 -14.66
N ALA A 106 46.76 20.92 -15.89
CA ALA A 106 47.51 20.36 -17.01
C ALA A 106 48.81 21.14 -17.27
N LYS A 107 48.74 22.48 -17.29
CA LYS A 107 49.92 23.35 -17.45
C LYS A 107 50.93 23.23 -16.31
N LEU A 108 50.46 23.00 -15.08
CA LEU A 108 51.34 22.76 -13.93
C LEU A 108 51.99 21.38 -13.97
N ALA A 109 51.24 20.34 -14.34
CA ALA A 109 51.74 18.98 -14.41
C ALA A 109 52.69 18.77 -15.60
N TYR A 110 52.43 19.43 -16.73
CA TYR A 110 53.14 19.24 -17.99
C TYR A 110 53.56 20.58 -18.63
N PRO A 111 54.48 21.34 -18.01
CA PRO A 111 54.83 22.71 -18.45
C PRO A 111 55.47 22.79 -19.83
N ASN A 112 55.93 21.67 -20.40
CA ASN A 112 56.54 21.59 -21.72
C ASN A 112 55.53 21.26 -22.84
N LEU A 113 54.26 21.06 -22.51
CA LEU A 113 53.18 20.75 -23.46
C LEU A 113 52.23 21.94 -23.61
N ASN A 114 51.52 22.00 -24.74
CA ASN A 114 50.61 23.09 -25.05
C ASN A 114 49.17 22.74 -24.64
N PHE A 115 48.53 23.64 -23.88
CA PHE A 115 47.14 23.48 -23.46
C PHE A 115 46.32 24.75 -23.67
N ILE A 116 45.13 24.59 -24.23
CA ILE A 116 44.20 25.68 -24.55
C ILE A 116 42.90 25.45 -23.78
N CYS A 117 42.44 26.49 -23.07
CA CYS A 117 41.10 26.49 -22.50
C CYS A 117 40.11 26.99 -23.55
N GLY A 118 39.15 26.17 -23.94
CA GLY A 118 38.19 26.52 -24.98
C GLY A 118 37.18 25.42 -25.29
N ASN A 119 36.04 25.83 -25.84
CA ASN A 119 35.01 24.91 -26.30
C ASN A 119 35.35 24.41 -27.71
N ILE A 120 35.39 23.09 -27.87
CA ILE A 120 35.66 22.41 -29.14
C ILE A 120 34.71 22.83 -30.27
N GLN A 121 33.48 23.27 -29.93
CA GLN A 121 32.47 23.72 -30.88
C GLN A 121 32.70 25.16 -31.39
N GLU A 122 33.61 25.92 -30.75
CA GLU A 122 33.87 27.33 -31.04
C GLU A 122 35.28 27.55 -31.63
N LEU A 123 35.91 26.48 -32.11
CA LEU A 123 37.28 26.53 -32.61
C LEU A 123 37.41 27.35 -33.90
N SER A 124 38.28 28.36 -33.87
CA SER A 124 38.66 29.15 -35.04
C SER A 124 39.84 28.57 -35.82
N LYS A 125 40.71 27.79 -35.17
CA LYS A 125 41.86 27.08 -35.77
C LYS A 125 41.45 25.66 -36.14
N LYS A 126 41.84 25.20 -37.34
CA LYS A 126 41.71 23.78 -37.74
C LYS A 126 42.95 22.98 -37.35
N TYR A 127 42.75 21.75 -36.92
CA TYR A 127 43.82 20.79 -36.64
C TYR A 127 43.78 19.64 -37.65
N ASP A 128 44.92 19.07 -38.00
CA ASP A 128 44.99 17.93 -38.92
C ASP A 128 44.34 16.68 -38.31
N VAL A 129 44.62 16.43 -37.03
CA VAL A 129 44.06 15.33 -36.25
C VAL A 129 43.32 15.88 -35.04
N LEU A 130 42.08 15.42 -34.84
CA LEU A 130 41.32 15.63 -33.62
C LEU A 130 41.06 14.28 -32.98
N PHE A 131 41.52 14.12 -31.74
CA PHE A 131 41.30 12.94 -30.92
C PHE A 131 40.41 13.30 -29.73
N SER A 132 39.52 12.39 -29.34
CA SER A 132 38.75 12.51 -28.10
C SER A 132 38.45 11.12 -27.55
N SER A 133 38.62 10.94 -26.26
CA SER A 133 38.30 9.70 -25.55
C SER A 133 37.36 9.98 -24.40
N ASN A 134 36.31 9.16 -24.27
CA ASN A 134 35.43 9.15 -23.11
C ASN A 134 34.86 10.52 -22.72
N THR A 135 34.43 11.29 -23.73
CA THR A 135 33.83 12.62 -23.56
C THR A 135 32.38 12.67 -24.07
N PHE A 136 32.07 11.97 -25.18
CA PHE A 136 30.80 12.13 -25.88
C PHE A 136 29.64 11.35 -25.25
N GLU A 137 29.90 10.31 -24.45
CA GLU A 137 28.89 9.57 -23.70
C GLU A 137 28.10 10.43 -22.72
N HIS A 138 28.66 11.58 -22.30
CA HIS A 138 28.03 12.55 -21.42
C HIS A 138 27.04 13.47 -22.15
N PHE A 139 26.88 13.35 -23.48
CA PHE A 139 25.96 14.18 -24.26
C PHE A 139 24.65 13.44 -24.52
N LEU A 140 23.53 14.18 -24.54
CA LEU A 140 22.23 13.63 -24.95
C LEU A 140 22.20 13.29 -26.45
N ASN A 141 22.85 14.11 -27.28
CA ASN A 141 22.92 13.98 -28.74
C ASN A 141 24.39 14.03 -29.24
N PRO A 142 25.24 13.04 -28.90
CA PRO A 142 26.68 13.10 -29.20
C PRO A 142 27.01 13.22 -30.68
N MET A 143 26.20 12.60 -31.55
CA MET A 143 26.44 12.62 -32.99
C MET A 143 26.29 14.02 -33.61
N GLU A 144 25.51 14.91 -33.00
CA GLU A 144 25.46 16.31 -33.42
C GLU A 144 26.79 17.02 -33.11
N SER A 145 27.31 16.82 -31.90
CA SER A 145 28.61 17.33 -31.48
C SER A 145 29.76 16.77 -32.32
N ILE A 146 29.77 15.45 -32.58
CA ILE A 146 30.77 14.79 -33.42
C ILE A 146 30.72 15.34 -34.86
N ARG A 147 29.52 15.62 -35.40
CA ARG A 147 29.39 16.22 -36.74
C ARG A 147 30.05 17.59 -36.82
N LYS A 148 29.97 18.42 -35.78
CA LYS A 148 30.66 19.72 -35.73
C LYS A 148 32.19 19.60 -35.79
N LEU A 149 32.76 18.49 -35.31
CA LEU A 149 34.20 18.24 -35.39
C LEU A 149 34.72 18.21 -36.83
N THR A 150 33.85 17.85 -37.79
CA THR A 150 34.20 17.84 -39.22
C THR A 150 34.51 19.24 -39.76
N GLU A 151 34.01 20.30 -39.14
CA GLU A 151 34.22 21.68 -39.57
C GLU A 151 35.61 22.19 -39.15
N VAL A 152 36.13 21.66 -38.02
CA VAL A 152 37.36 22.11 -37.36
C VAL A 152 38.52 21.12 -37.50
N THR A 153 38.32 20.03 -38.24
CA THR A 153 39.34 19.01 -38.51
C THR A 153 39.72 19.00 -39.98
N ALA A 154 41.01 18.91 -40.28
CA ALA A 154 41.51 18.88 -41.65
C ALA A 154 41.64 17.45 -42.20
N LYS A 155 42.17 16.47 -41.45
CA LYS A 155 42.37 15.10 -41.97
C LYS A 155 41.62 14.01 -41.21
N TYR A 156 41.83 13.85 -39.90
CA TYR A 156 41.36 12.68 -39.16
C TYR A 156 40.62 13.05 -37.86
N ILE A 157 39.46 12.45 -37.64
CA ILE A 157 38.77 12.45 -36.34
C ILE A 157 38.91 11.04 -35.76
N ILE A 158 39.44 10.94 -34.55
CA ILE A 158 39.72 9.69 -33.85
C ILE A 158 38.95 9.69 -32.53
N LEU A 159 38.13 8.67 -32.30
CA LEU A 159 37.27 8.57 -31.12
C LEU A 159 37.53 7.25 -30.40
N LEU A 160 37.61 7.30 -29.08
CA LEU A 160 37.52 6.13 -28.21
C LEU A 160 36.32 6.32 -27.26
N LEU A 161 35.31 5.46 -27.34
CA LEU A 161 34.04 5.66 -26.66
C LEU A 161 33.54 4.38 -25.98
N PRO A 162 32.82 4.47 -24.84
CA PRO A 162 32.10 3.34 -24.27
C PRO A 162 31.16 2.70 -25.29
N PHE A 163 31.17 1.36 -25.39
CA PHE A 163 30.44 0.64 -26.43
C PHE A 163 29.49 -0.39 -25.85
N GLN A 164 28.27 -0.46 -26.37
CA GLN A 164 27.20 -1.37 -25.92
C GLN A 164 26.99 -1.34 -24.39
N GLU A 165 27.14 -0.17 -23.79
CA GLU A 165 26.89 0.08 -22.38
C GLU A 165 25.38 0.27 -22.16
N TYR A 166 24.64 -0.83 -21.99
CA TYR A 166 23.19 -0.78 -21.75
C TYR A 166 22.84 -0.46 -20.28
N ASP A 167 23.71 -0.87 -19.35
CA ASP A 167 23.66 -0.50 -17.93
C ASP A 167 24.56 0.71 -17.68
N ARG A 168 24.12 1.89 -18.13
CA ARG A 168 24.90 3.13 -18.06
C ARG A 168 25.11 3.60 -16.63
N ILE A 169 26.32 4.08 -16.33
CA ILE A 169 26.52 4.89 -15.13
C ILE A 169 25.73 6.20 -15.24
N SER A 170 25.39 6.81 -14.10
CA SER A 170 24.43 7.93 -14.03
C SER A 170 24.78 9.17 -14.85
N GLU A 171 26.05 9.32 -15.24
CA GLU A 171 26.58 10.46 -15.99
C GLU A 171 26.72 10.16 -17.49
N HIS A 172 26.46 8.92 -17.91
CA HIS A 172 26.43 8.52 -19.32
C HIS A 172 24.99 8.59 -19.82
N PHE A 173 24.77 9.47 -20.79
CA PHE A 173 23.44 9.75 -21.34
C PHE A 173 23.19 9.06 -22.68
N TYR A 174 24.23 8.51 -23.31
CA TYR A 174 24.12 7.87 -24.61
C TYR A 174 24.90 6.55 -24.67
N THR A 175 24.33 5.52 -25.31
CA THR A 175 24.99 4.24 -25.57
C THR A 175 25.42 4.17 -27.03
N PHE A 176 26.71 4.04 -27.29
CA PHE A 176 27.22 3.80 -28.64
C PHE A 176 27.10 2.32 -29.01
N ASP A 177 26.60 2.03 -30.20
CA ASP A 177 26.43 0.68 -30.76
C ASP A 177 26.80 0.65 -32.26
N TYR A 178 26.64 -0.49 -32.94
CA TYR A 178 26.98 -0.60 -34.36
C TYR A 178 26.12 0.30 -35.27
N ASN A 179 24.95 0.75 -34.82
CA ASN A 179 24.05 1.62 -35.58
C ASN A 179 24.38 3.11 -35.37
N THR A 180 25.21 3.43 -34.39
CA THR A 180 25.51 4.82 -34.00
C THR A 180 26.41 5.55 -35.00
N PHE A 181 27.33 4.83 -35.65
CA PHE A 181 28.38 5.44 -36.47
C PHE A 181 28.02 5.40 -37.96
N PRO A 182 27.66 6.54 -38.59
CA PRO A 182 27.35 6.59 -40.01
C PRO A 182 28.61 6.37 -40.86
N VAL A 183 28.44 5.75 -42.03
CA VAL A 183 29.55 5.52 -42.99
C VAL A 183 30.21 6.83 -43.44
N ALA A 184 29.42 7.91 -43.54
CA ALA A 184 29.92 9.22 -43.91
C ALA A 184 29.24 10.33 -43.10
N MET A 185 30.01 11.36 -42.74
CA MET A 185 29.57 12.60 -42.09
C MET A 185 30.21 13.78 -42.83
N ASN A 186 29.41 14.55 -43.57
CA ASN A 186 29.92 15.59 -44.46
C ASN A 186 30.97 15.02 -45.44
N ASN A 187 32.18 15.56 -45.43
CA ASN A 187 33.33 15.10 -46.22
C ASN A 187 34.20 14.05 -45.52
N PHE A 188 33.79 13.57 -44.35
CA PHE A 188 34.51 12.55 -43.58
C PHE A 188 33.87 11.17 -43.73
N ASN A 189 34.70 10.17 -43.95
CA ASN A 189 34.27 8.78 -44.13
C ASN A 189 34.85 7.91 -43.01
N LEU A 190 34.06 6.96 -42.51
CA LEU A 190 34.49 5.98 -41.53
C LEU A 190 35.51 5.04 -42.17
N VAL A 191 36.77 5.11 -41.76
CA VAL A 191 37.87 4.33 -42.36
C VAL A 191 38.47 3.30 -41.41
N HIS A 192 38.08 3.33 -40.14
CA HIS A 192 38.47 2.33 -39.17
C HIS A 192 37.42 2.22 -38.06
N PHE A 193 37.15 0.99 -37.63
CA PHE A 193 36.23 0.67 -36.55
C PHE A 193 36.76 -0.59 -35.87
N ASN A 194 37.09 -0.50 -34.58
CA ASN A 194 37.46 -1.65 -33.79
C ASN A 194 36.72 -1.68 -32.45
N GLU A 195 36.24 -2.86 -32.09
CA GLU A 195 35.60 -3.12 -30.79
C GLU A 195 36.64 -3.72 -29.84
N ILE A 196 36.69 -3.17 -28.63
CA ILE A 196 37.67 -3.52 -27.62
C ILE A 196 36.92 -4.01 -26.38
N ASP A 197 37.17 -5.25 -25.99
CA ASP A 197 36.61 -5.81 -24.76
C ASP A 197 37.60 -5.60 -23.59
N CYS A 198 37.41 -4.52 -22.83
CA CYS A 198 38.29 -4.14 -21.74
C CYS A 198 38.30 -5.16 -20.60
N ARG A 199 37.25 -5.98 -20.45
CA ARG A 199 37.17 -7.05 -19.43
C ARG A 199 38.26 -8.10 -19.57
N ARG A 200 38.91 -8.17 -20.74
CA ARG A 200 40.06 -9.06 -21.00
C ARG A 200 41.37 -8.54 -20.39
N ASP A 201 41.43 -7.25 -20.04
CA ASP A 201 42.58 -6.64 -19.39
C ASP A 201 42.40 -6.66 -17.86
N PRO A 202 43.24 -7.42 -17.12
CA PRO A 202 43.11 -7.53 -15.67
C PRO A 202 43.41 -6.23 -14.92
N LYS A 203 43.95 -5.21 -15.61
CA LYS A 203 44.24 -3.88 -15.03
C LYS A 203 43.24 -2.82 -15.49
N THR A 204 42.14 -3.21 -16.14
CA THR A 204 41.19 -2.22 -16.66
C THR A 204 40.49 -1.46 -15.54
N PRO A 205 40.42 -0.11 -15.61
CA PRO A 205 39.48 0.67 -14.81
C PRO A 205 38.04 0.61 -15.37
N TRP A 206 37.84 0.04 -16.57
CA TRP A 206 36.55 0.01 -17.27
C TRP A 206 36.08 -1.42 -17.54
N TYR A 207 35.11 -1.90 -16.77
CA TYR A 207 34.58 -3.26 -16.90
C TYR A 207 33.49 -3.38 -17.97
N GLY A 208 33.77 -2.88 -19.18
CA GLY A 208 32.85 -2.86 -20.31
C GLY A 208 33.57 -3.01 -21.64
N LYS A 209 32.87 -2.69 -22.74
CA LYS A 209 33.50 -2.57 -24.06
C LYS A 209 33.79 -1.10 -24.36
N GLN A 210 34.77 -0.88 -25.22
CA GLN A 210 35.09 0.39 -25.85
C GLN A 210 35.05 0.21 -27.37
N VAL A 211 34.86 1.29 -28.10
CA VAL A 211 34.97 1.31 -29.57
C VAL A 211 35.98 2.36 -29.99
N PHE A 212 36.91 1.97 -30.84
CA PHE A 212 37.89 2.84 -31.46
C PHE A 212 37.49 3.11 -32.91
N VAL A 213 37.29 4.38 -33.24
CA VAL A 213 36.68 4.81 -34.50
C VAL A 213 37.55 5.87 -35.15
N VAL A 214 37.82 5.74 -36.45
CA VAL A 214 38.55 6.76 -37.22
C VAL A 214 37.72 7.19 -38.43
N TYR A 215 37.50 8.50 -38.52
CA TYR A 215 36.98 9.15 -39.71
C TYR A 215 38.10 9.89 -40.44
N ALA A 216 38.17 9.77 -41.76
CA ALA A 216 39.11 10.48 -42.61
C ALA A 216 38.39 11.42 -43.58
N ASN A 217 38.91 12.62 -43.74
CA ASN A 217 38.42 13.60 -44.70
C ASN A 217 38.83 13.20 -46.12
N SER A 218 37.84 12.80 -46.91
CA SER A 218 37.95 12.38 -48.30
C SER A 218 38.56 13.45 -49.24
N ASN A 219 38.53 14.73 -48.86
CA ASN A 219 39.14 15.80 -49.65
C ASN A 219 40.66 15.91 -49.46
N THR A 220 41.20 15.33 -48.39
CA THR A 220 42.61 15.50 -47.99
C THR A 220 43.36 14.18 -47.80
N VAL A 221 42.63 13.08 -47.69
CA VAL A 221 43.14 11.73 -47.49
C VAL A 221 42.59 10.85 -48.59
N ASP A 222 43.45 10.08 -49.24
CA ASP A 222 43.05 9.09 -50.24
C ASP A 222 42.46 7.86 -49.54
N ILE A 223 41.14 7.92 -49.31
CA ILE A 223 40.40 6.88 -48.59
C ILE A 223 40.19 5.61 -49.41
N GLU A 224 40.32 5.66 -50.75
CA GLU A 224 40.15 4.48 -51.61
C GLU A 224 41.28 3.45 -51.38
N ASN A 225 42.45 3.93 -50.98
CA ASN A 225 43.59 3.09 -50.64
C ASN A 225 43.57 2.55 -49.19
N ILE A 226 42.60 2.94 -48.37
CA ILE A 226 42.43 2.42 -47.00
C ILE A 226 41.49 1.21 -47.05
N LYS A 227 42.02 0.02 -46.74
CA LYS A 227 41.23 -1.22 -46.70
C LYS A 227 40.33 -1.25 -45.46
N PHE A 228 39.06 -0.83 -45.62
CA PHE A 228 38.03 -0.94 -44.59
C PHE A 228 36.78 -1.62 -45.14
N ASP A 229 36.36 -2.74 -44.54
CA ASP A 229 35.19 -3.51 -44.98
C ASP A 229 33.94 -3.10 -44.21
N TYR A 230 33.18 -2.19 -44.82
CA TYR A 230 31.89 -1.72 -44.29
C TYR A 230 30.86 -2.85 -44.11
N ASN A 231 30.98 -3.97 -44.85
CA ASN A 231 30.02 -5.07 -44.76
C ASN A 231 30.08 -5.77 -43.40
N VAL A 232 31.27 -5.88 -42.79
CA VAL A 232 31.42 -6.49 -41.47
C VAL A 232 30.68 -5.69 -40.40
N LEU A 233 30.74 -4.37 -40.47
CA LEU A 233 30.01 -3.48 -39.55
C LEU A 233 28.50 -3.64 -39.72
N TYR A 234 28.03 -3.62 -40.98
CA TYR A 234 26.61 -3.79 -41.30
C TYR A 234 26.06 -5.16 -40.86
N LEU A 235 26.81 -6.24 -41.09
CA LEU A 235 26.44 -7.59 -40.67
C LEU A 235 26.35 -7.71 -39.14
N LYS A 236 27.31 -7.12 -38.41
CA LYS A 236 27.29 -7.09 -36.94
C LYS A 236 26.09 -6.30 -36.41
N GLY A 237 25.74 -5.18 -37.03
CA GLY A 237 24.53 -4.41 -36.70
C GLY A 237 23.25 -5.21 -36.91
N ILE A 238 23.14 -5.93 -38.03
CA ILE A 238 22.00 -6.82 -38.30
C ILE A 238 21.92 -7.96 -37.28
N GLU A 239 23.05 -8.59 -36.93
CA GLU A 239 23.08 -9.68 -35.97
C GLU A 239 22.65 -9.22 -34.56
N GLN A 240 23.06 -8.02 -34.15
CA GLN A 240 22.59 -7.39 -32.92
C GLN A 240 21.06 -7.18 -32.96
N GLN A 241 20.53 -6.51 -33.99
CA GLN A 241 19.08 -6.27 -34.14
C GLN A 241 18.29 -7.57 -34.17
N ARG A 242 18.82 -8.62 -34.82
CA ARG A 242 18.21 -9.94 -34.85
C ARG A 242 18.12 -10.55 -33.46
N THR A 243 19.15 -10.40 -32.64
CA THR A 243 19.18 -10.91 -31.26
C THR A 243 18.14 -10.19 -30.41
N GLU A 244 18.11 -8.85 -30.47
CA GLU A 244 17.12 -8.03 -29.77
C GLU A 244 15.68 -8.38 -30.18
N LEU A 245 15.44 -8.58 -31.48
CA LEU A 245 14.13 -9.02 -32.00
C LEU A 245 13.73 -10.42 -31.53
N LEU A 246 14.69 -11.34 -31.39
CA LEU A 246 14.42 -12.69 -30.89
C LEU A 246 14.02 -12.66 -29.41
N ASP A 247 14.72 -11.87 -28.60
CA ASP A 247 14.42 -11.69 -27.18
C ASP A 247 13.04 -11.04 -27.00
N LEU A 248 12.76 -9.97 -27.74
CA LEU A 248 11.46 -9.30 -27.73
C LEU A 248 10.32 -10.25 -28.14
N ASN A 249 10.53 -11.07 -29.17
CA ASN A 249 9.55 -12.08 -29.62
C ASN A 249 9.34 -13.16 -28.53
N GLY A 250 10.40 -13.54 -27.82
CA GLY A 250 10.31 -14.43 -26.65
C GLY A 250 9.41 -13.84 -25.56
N SER A 251 9.64 -12.59 -25.17
CA SER A 251 8.83 -11.88 -24.18
C SER A 251 7.38 -11.74 -24.61
N LEU A 252 7.12 -11.33 -25.86
CA LEU A 252 5.77 -11.19 -26.40
C LEU A 252 5.01 -12.53 -26.44
N ARG A 253 5.70 -13.65 -26.73
CA ARG A 253 5.09 -14.98 -26.71
C ARG A 253 4.68 -15.41 -25.29
N GLN A 254 5.49 -15.08 -24.29
CA GLN A 254 5.14 -15.35 -22.89
C GLN A 254 3.93 -14.54 -22.45
N GLU A 255 3.88 -13.25 -22.82
CA GLU A 255 2.76 -12.36 -22.52
C GLU A 255 1.47 -12.78 -23.25
N LEU A 256 1.58 -13.23 -24.50
CA LEU A 256 0.44 -13.79 -25.24
C LEU A 256 -0.08 -15.06 -24.57
N HIS A 257 0.82 -15.95 -24.13
CA HIS A 257 0.43 -17.19 -23.46
C HIS A 257 -0.26 -16.93 -22.12
N SER A 258 0.25 -16.01 -21.30
CA SER A 258 -0.39 -15.63 -20.03
C SER A 258 -1.77 -15.00 -20.28
N SER A 259 -1.89 -14.16 -21.29
CA SER A 259 -3.18 -13.56 -21.68
C SER A 259 -4.20 -14.60 -22.13
N GLN A 260 -3.78 -15.61 -22.89
CA GLN A 260 -4.66 -16.71 -23.32
C GLN A 260 -5.18 -17.53 -22.13
N ILE A 261 -4.30 -17.85 -21.17
CA ILE A 261 -4.70 -18.54 -19.94
C ILE A 261 -5.73 -17.70 -19.17
N HIS A 262 -5.49 -16.39 -19.07
CA HIS A 262 -6.42 -15.49 -18.38
C HIS A 262 -7.81 -15.45 -19.05
N VAL A 263 -7.87 -15.40 -20.38
CA VAL A 263 -9.13 -15.46 -21.12
C VAL A 263 -9.86 -16.79 -20.86
N MET A 264 -9.16 -17.92 -20.90
CA MET A 264 -9.77 -19.23 -20.62
C MET A 264 -10.33 -19.33 -19.19
N GLN A 265 -9.63 -18.74 -18.21
CA GLN A 265 -10.12 -18.68 -16.82
C GLN A 265 -11.40 -17.83 -16.73
N LYS A 266 -11.43 -16.67 -17.40
CA LYS A 266 -12.61 -15.79 -17.43
C LYS A 266 -13.81 -16.44 -18.12
N GLU A 267 -13.59 -17.20 -19.18
CA GLU A 267 -14.66 -17.97 -19.83
C GLU A 267 -15.24 -19.05 -18.90
N SER A 268 -14.38 -19.74 -18.14
CA SER A 268 -14.81 -20.72 -17.13
C SER A 268 -15.63 -20.07 -16.01
N GLU A 269 -15.16 -18.94 -15.46
CA GLU A 269 -15.89 -18.15 -14.47
C GLU A 269 -17.25 -17.69 -14.99
N LEU A 270 -17.33 -17.26 -16.25
CA LEU A 270 -18.57 -16.82 -16.87
C LEU A 270 -19.58 -17.97 -16.99
N VAL A 271 -19.13 -19.18 -17.34
CA VAL A 271 -19.98 -20.38 -17.37
C VAL A 271 -20.49 -20.72 -15.97
N ALA A 272 -19.63 -20.67 -14.95
CA ALA A 272 -20.01 -20.93 -13.57
C ALA A 272 -21.07 -19.92 -13.08
N CYS A 273 -20.85 -18.63 -13.34
CA CYS A 273 -21.78 -17.57 -12.97
C CYS A 273 -23.14 -17.73 -13.67
N ARG A 274 -23.15 -18.15 -14.95
CA ARG A 274 -24.39 -18.45 -15.69
C ARG A 274 -25.19 -19.59 -15.05
N ASN A 275 -24.50 -20.63 -14.58
CA ASN A 275 -25.16 -21.75 -13.89
C ASN A 275 -25.75 -21.32 -12.55
N GLU A 276 -25.04 -20.48 -11.80
CA GLU A 276 -25.50 -19.93 -10.52
C GLU A 276 -26.74 -19.04 -10.70
N VAL A 277 -26.75 -18.17 -11.72
CA VAL A 277 -27.92 -17.37 -12.09
C VAL A 277 -29.13 -18.26 -12.39
N ASN A 278 -28.95 -19.32 -13.19
CA ASN A 278 -30.04 -20.25 -13.50
C ASN A 278 -30.57 -20.97 -12.24
N GLN A 279 -29.69 -21.30 -11.29
CA GLN A 279 -30.07 -21.93 -10.04
C GLN A 279 -30.85 -20.96 -9.13
N LEU A 280 -30.40 -19.71 -9.02
CA LEU A 280 -31.08 -18.65 -8.28
C LEU A 280 -32.47 -18.36 -8.87
N ASP A 281 -32.60 -18.29 -10.20
CA ASP A 281 -33.90 -18.11 -10.87
C ASP A 281 -34.88 -19.24 -10.53
N SER A 282 -34.41 -20.49 -10.46
CA SER A 282 -35.23 -21.64 -10.05
C SER A 282 -35.67 -21.52 -8.58
N GLN A 283 -34.78 -21.08 -7.69
CA GLN A 283 -35.08 -20.86 -6.28
C GLN A 283 -36.10 -19.73 -6.09
N ILE A 284 -35.92 -18.60 -6.79
CA ILE A 284 -36.87 -17.46 -6.78
C ILE A 284 -38.27 -17.94 -7.19
N LYS A 285 -38.36 -18.75 -8.24
CA LYS A 285 -39.63 -19.31 -8.73
C LYS A 285 -40.31 -20.17 -7.65
N THR A 286 -39.53 -20.99 -6.95
CA THR A 286 -40.02 -21.84 -5.85
C THR A 286 -40.47 -21.01 -4.64
N LEU A 287 -39.70 -20.00 -4.24
CA LEU A 287 -40.03 -19.13 -3.13
C LEU A 287 -41.28 -18.28 -3.42
N SER A 288 -41.44 -17.82 -4.66
CA SER A 288 -42.64 -17.11 -5.10
C SER A 288 -43.89 -17.97 -4.93
N GLN A 289 -43.84 -19.25 -5.32
CA GLN A 289 -44.95 -20.19 -5.11
C GLN A 289 -45.27 -20.39 -3.62
N LYS A 290 -44.23 -20.58 -2.77
CA LYS A 290 -44.42 -20.70 -1.32
C LYS A 290 -45.02 -19.44 -0.70
N SER A 291 -44.61 -18.26 -1.17
CA SER A 291 -45.16 -16.97 -0.70
C SER A 291 -46.66 -16.86 -0.97
N VAL A 292 -47.13 -17.30 -2.13
CA VAL A 292 -48.57 -17.33 -2.46
C VAL A 292 -49.31 -18.26 -1.51
N GLN A 293 -48.76 -19.45 -1.27
CA GLN A 293 -49.37 -20.46 -0.40
C GLN A 293 -49.49 -19.98 1.06
N VAL A 294 -48.43 -19.36 1.59
CA VAL A 294 -48.46 -18.75 2.94
C VAL A 294 -49.49 -17.62 3.01
N HIS A 295 -49.63 -16.81 1.96
CA HIS A 295 -50.62 -15.73 1.92
C HIS A 295 -52.05 -16.25 2.00
N GLU A 296 -52.37 -17.34 1.29
CA GLU A 296 -53.68 -18.01 1.35
C GLU A 296 -53.99 -18.56 2.75
N GLU A 297 -53.01 -19.18 3.41
CA GLU A 297 -53.16 -19.65 4.79
C GLU A 297 -53.39 -18.49 5.78
N LEU A 298 -52.70 -17.37 5.58
CA LEU A 298 -52.81 -16.17 6.43
C LEU A 298 -54.21 -15.54 6.34
N GLU A 299 -54.78 -15.48 5.14
CA GLU A 299 -56.15 -15.00 4.94
C GLU A 299 -57.19 -15.95 5.55
N LYS A 300 -56.95 -17.27 5.49
CA LYS A 300 -57.80 -18.25 6.19
C LYS A 300 -57.76 -18.05 7.71
N CYS A 301 -56.57 -17.95 8.30
CA CYS A 301 -56.40 -17.69 9.73
C CYS A 301 -57.04 -16.36 10.16
N ARG A 302 -56.98 -15.32 9.30
CA ARG A 302 -57.68 -14.04 9.53
C ARG A 302 -59.19 -14.22 9.63
N GLY A 303 -59.78 -15.04 8.75
CA GLY A 303 -61.19 -15.39 8.80
C GLY A 303 -61.57 -16.05 10.13
N GLU A 304 -60.80 -17.05 10.55
CA GLU A 304 -61.02 -17.77 11.82
C GLU A 304 -60.90 -16.82 13.04
N ILE A 305 -59.92 -15.89 13.03
CA ILE A 305 -59.78 -14.88 14.10
C ILE A 305 -61.02 -13.98 14.18
N LEU A 306 -61.60 -13.57 13.05
CA LEU A 306 -62.80 -12.74 13.04
C LEU A 306 -64.02 -13.47 13.63
N GLU A 307 -64.17 -14.77 13.35
CA GLU A 307 -65.20 -15.60 13.96
C GLU A 307 -65.03 -15.71 15.48
N ILE A 308 -63.80 -16.01 15.93
CA ILE A 308 -63.48 -16.08 17.37
C ILE A 308 -63.74 -14.73 18.06
N GLN A 309 -63.38 -13.61 17.43
CA GLN A 309 -63.65 -12.28 17.97
C GLN A 309 -65.15 -12.00 18.09
N ALA A 310 -65.95 -12.43 17.12
CA ALA A 310 -67.40 -12.28 17.16
C ALA A 310 -68.01 -13.10 18.30
N ASP A 311 -67.54 -14.34 18.51
CA ASP A 311 -68.02 -15.19 19.60
C ASP A 311 -67.57 -14.69 20.97
N LEU A 312 -66.34 -14.21 21.12
CA LEU A 312 -65.86 -13.56 22.34
C LEU A 312 -66.72 -12.33 22.69
N LEU A 313 -67.19 -11.59 21.68
CA LEU A 313 -68.07 -10.43 21.89
C LEU A 313 -69.45 -10.84 22.42
N LYS A 314 -69.98 -11.98 21.96
CA LYS A 314 -71.23 -12.57 22.49
C LYS A 314 -71.04 -13.02 23.93
N GLU A 315 -69.96 -13.73 24.24
CA GLU A 315 -69.67 -14.17 25.62
C GLU A 315 -69.47 -12.98 26.56
N LYS A 316 -68.75 -11.93 26.14
CA LYS A 316 -68.61 -10.71 26.96
C LYS A 316 -69.95 -10.07 27.30
N LYS A 317 -70.90 -10.03 26.35
CA LYS A 317 -72.26 -9.53 26.62
C LYS A 317 -72.99 -10.41 27.63
N LEU A 318 -72.85 -11.73 27.53
CA LEU A 318 -73.46 -12.68 28.48
C LEU A 318 -72.88 -12.52 29.89
N VAL A 319 -71.55 -12.39 30.01
CA VAL A 319 -70.86 -12.15 31.29
C VAL A 319 -71.33 -10.83 31.92
N GLU A 320 -71.52 -9.78 31.14
CA GLU A 320 -72.00 -8.49 31.67
C GLU A 320 -73.45 -8.59 32.17
N GLN A 321 -74.32 -9.35 31.48
CA GLN A 321 -75.68 -9.65 31.96
C GLN A 321 -75.66 -10.43 33.27
N GLN A 322 -74.84 -11.49 33.37
CA GLN A 322 -74.69 -12.27 34.59
C GLN A 322 -74.13 -11.42 35.75
N LYS A 323 -73.22 -10.49 35.47
CA LYS A 323 -72.66 -9.59 36.47
C LYS A 323 -73.72 -8.67 37.08
N GLN A 324 -74.63 -8.13 36.26
CA GLN A 324 -75.77 -7.35 36.75
C GLN A 324 -76.69 -8.19 37.65
N GLU A 325 -76.86 -9.47 37.33
CA GLU A 325 -77.68 -10.39 38.12
C GLU A 325 -77.00 -10.78 39.44
N VAL A 326 -75.68 -11.01 39.43
CA VAL A 326 -74.87 -11.20 40.64
C VAL A 326 -74.91 -9.96 41.52
N ASP A 327 -74.86 -8.75 40.97
CA ASP A 327 -74.93 -7.52 41.75
C ASP A 327 -76.32 -7.32 42.38
N LYS A 328 -77.41 -7.73 41.71
CA LYS A 328 -78.75 -7.84 42.34
C LYS A 328 -78.75 -8.84 43.50
N GLN A 329 -78.15 -10.01 43.32
CA GLN A 329 -78.09 -11.02 44.39
C GLN A 329 -77.22 -10.56 45.57
N LYS A 330 -76.12 -9.84 45.32
CA LYS A 330 -75.30 -9.23 46.38
C LYS A 330 -76.09 -8.24 47.22
N TYR A 331 -76.97 -7.46 46.59
CA TYR A 331 -77.87 -6.55 47.31
C TYR A 331 -78.81 -7.30 48.25
N GLU A 332 -79.41 -8.41 47.80
CA GLU A 332 -80.23 -9.27 48.66
C GLU A 332 -79.42 -9.96 49.76
N VAL A 333 -78.20 -10.42 49.47
CA VAL A 333 -77.30 -10.98 50.48
C VAL A 333 -76.89 -9.94 51.52
N ALA A 334 -76.66 -8.69 51.14
CA ALA A 334 -76.35 -7.61 52.09
C ALA A 334 -77.50 -7.39 53.08
N LYS A 335 -78.75 -7.42 52.59
CA LYS A 335 -79.95 -7.36 53.42
C LYS A 335 -80.03 -8.53 54.41
N LEU A 336 -79.74 -9.76 53.96
CA LEU A 336 -79.68 -10.95 54.82
C LEU A 336 -78.51 -10.90 55.82
N ILE A 337 -77.39 -10.24 55.46
CA ILE A 337 -76.25 -10.03 56.36
C ILE A 337 -76.61 -9.07 57.49
N ASP A 338 -77.36 -8.00 57.20
CA ASP A 338 -77.86 -7.08 58.23
C ASP A 338 -78.81 -7.80 59.20
N GLU A 339 -79.70 -8.66 58.67
CA GLU A 339 -80.55 -9.54 59.49
C GLU A 339 -79.72 -10.52 60.35
N ARG A 340 -78.68 -11.14 59.77
CA ARG A 340 -77.73 -11.99 60.51
C ARG A 340 -76.95 -11.20 61.56
N TYR A 341 -76.59 -9.95 61.29
CA TYR A 341 -75.83 -9.11 62.22
C TYR A 341 -76.66 -8.80 63.48
N ALA A 342 -77.97 -8.57 63.31
CA ALA A 342 -78.91 -8.49 64.43
C ALA A 342 -78.95 -9.79 65.26
N VAL A 343 -78.92 -10.96 64.62
CA VAL A 343 -78.83 -12.27 65.29
C VAL A 343 -77.44 -12.52 65.92
N THR A 344 -76.38 -11.95 65.36
CA THR A 344 -75.00 -12.10 65.86
C THR A 344 -74.78 -11.27 67.13
N LEU A 345 -75.45 -10.12 67.26
CA LEU A 345 -75.48 -9.32 68.48
C LEU A 345 -76.12 -10.08 69.66
N GLU A 346 -77.12 -10.92 69.39
CA GLU A 346 -77.70 -11.86 70.37
C GLU A 346 -76.68 -12.96 70.77
N LEU A 347 -75.96 -13.53 69.80
CA LEU A 347 -74.91 -14.55 70.04
C LEU A 347 -73.68 -14.01 70.79
N ASN A 348 -73.31 -12.74 70.59
CA ASN A 348 -72.17 -12.13 71.28
C ASN A 348 -72.40 -11.98 72.79
N LYS A 349 -73.66 -11.87 73.25
CA LYS A 349 -74.00 -11.97 74.68
C LYS A 349 -73.62 -13.33 75.27
N ILE A 350 -73.56 -14.39 74.46
CA ILE A 350 -73.18 -15.75 74.87
C ILE A 350 -71.65 -15.92 74.85
N HIS A 351 -70.96 -15.33 73.85
CA HIS A 351 -69.50 -15.39 73.71
C HIS A 351 -68.72 -14.63 74.79
N ASP A 352 -69.33 -13.63 75.45
CA ASP A 352 -68.74 -12.91 76.58
C ASP A 352 -68.87 -13.63 77.93
N SER A 353 -69.49 -14.81 77.95
CA SER A 353 -69.55 -15.65 79.13
C SER A 353 -68.16 -16.16 79.55
N ASN A 354 -67.96 -16.33 80.86
CA ASN A 354 -66.67 -16.69 81.44
C ASN A 354 -66.09 -18.04 80.94
N LEU A 355 -66.92 -18.89 80.32
CA LEU A 355 -66.49 -20.17 79.76
C LEU A 355 -65.52 -20.01 78.58
N TRP A 356 -65.73 -19.04 77.69
CA TRP A 356 -64.95 -18.93 76.46
C TRP A 356 -63.56 -18.29 76.65
N LYS A 357 -63.33 -17.60 77.78
CA LYS A 357 -62.03 -16.97 78.07
C LYS A 357 -60.96 -17.99 78.47
N VAL A 358 -61.34 -19.18 78.93
CA VAL A 358 -60.42 -20.23 79.39
C VAL A 358 -59.73 -20.95 78.22
N ALA A 359 -60.45 -21.29 77.16
CA ALA A 359 -59.91 -22.07 76.06
C ALA A 359 -58.90 -21.31 75.16
N ARG A 360 -58.89 -19.97 75.22
CA ARG A 360 -57.98 -19.13 74.41
C ARG A 360 -56.51 -19.16 74.89
N LYS A 361 -56.26 -19.44 76.17
CA LYS A 361 -54.89 -19.49 76.76
C LYS A 361 -54.10 -20.72 76.34
N TYR A 362 -54.77 -21.82 75.99
CA TYR A 362 -54.15 -23.10 75.65
C TYR A 362 -53.39 -23.05 74.31
N TYR A 363 -53.90 -22.31 73.32
CA TYR A 363 -53.33 -22.30 71.96
C TYR A 363 -52.11 -21.37 71.77
N LYS A 364 -51.75 -20.54 72.75
CA LYS A 364 -50.69 -19.52 72.63
C LYS A 364 -49.31 -19.95 73.17
N LEU A 365 -49.23 -21.12 73.81
CA LEU A 365 -48.01 -21.66 74.43
C LEU A 365 -47.29 -22.72 73.59
N ARG A 366 -47.80 -23.05 72.40
CA ARG A 366 -47.35 -24.25 71.68
C ARG A 366 -46.06 -24.08 70.88
N ASP A 367 -45.79 -22.93 70.23
CA ASP A 367 -44.77 -22.93 69.17
C ASP A 367 -43.87 -21.68 69.15
N GLY A 368 -42.61 -21.83 69.63
CA GLY A 368 -41.57 -20.78 69.57
C GLY A 368 -40.10 -21.28 69.56
N SER A 369 -39.29 -20.62 68.71
CA SER A 369 -37.82 -20.34 68.76
C SER A 369 -36.74 -21.37 68.33
N ASN A 370 -35.65 -20.87 67.70
CA ASN A 370 -34.25 -21.05 68.16
C ASN A 370 -33.18 -20.25 67.35
N ILE A 371 -32.38 -19.43 68.05
CA ILE A 371 -31.13 -18.78 67.61
C ILE A 371 -30.03 -19.24 68.57
N GLY A 372 -29.00 -19.93 68.06
CA GLY A 372 -27.97 -20.46 68.95
C GLY A 372 -26.79 -21.14 68.27
N LYS A 373 -26.06 -20.48 67.36
CA LYS A 373 -24.74 -20.94 66.88
C LYS A 373 -23.77 -19.82 66.48
N PHE A 374 -23.74 -18.71 67.23
CA PHE A 374 -22.82 -17.58 66.92
C PHE A 374 -21.62 -17.44 67.87
N PHE A 375 -21.65 -18.00 69.08
CA PHE A 375 -20.64 -17.67 70.11
C PHE A 375 -19.72 -18.82 70.51
N LYS A 376 -18.98 -19.42 69.55
CA LYS A 376 -17.92 -20.39 69.91
C LYS A 376 -16.63 -20.35 69.08
N SER A 377 -16.36 -19.27 68.34
CA SER A 377 -15.16 -19.19 67.47
C SER A 377 -14.22 -17.98 67.72
N ILE A 378 -14.50 -17.13 68.72
CA ILE A 378 -13.70 -15.92 69.00
C ILE A 378 -12.92 -16.06 70.31
N LYS A 379 -12.09 -17.10 70.48
CA LYS A 379 -11.27 -17.17 71.72
C LYS A 379 -9.79 -17.44 71.59
N ASN A 380 -9.24 -18.04 70.53
CA ASN A 380 -7.89 -18.60 70.66
C ASN A 380 -6.74 -18.09 69.78
N ASN A 381 -6.88 -17.22 68.75
CA ASN A 381 -5.71 -16.87 67.91
C ASN A 381 -5.62 -15.45 67.29
N GLY A 382 -6.50 -14.50 67.63
CA GLY A 382 -6.42 -13.13 67.11
C GLY A 382 -6.74 -12.99 65.61
N VAL A 383 -7.80 -12.23 65.29
CA VAL A 383 -8.43 -12.23 63.96
C VAL A 383 -7.60 -11.53 62.88
N LYS A 384 -6.79 -10.50 63.19
CA LYS A 384 -6.39 -9.50 62.17
C LYS A 384 -5.26 -9.87 61.21
N VAL A 385 -4.30 -10.73 61.57
CA VAL A 385 -3.08 -10.94 60.76
C VAL A 385 -3.20 -12.18 59.87
N THR A 386 -3.81 -13.26 60.37
CA THR A 386 -4.05 -14.48 59.59
C THR A 386 -5.21 -14.32 58.60
N THR A 387 -6.26 -13.55 58.96
CA THR A 387 -7.36 -13.28 58.01
C THR A 387 -6.93 -12.37 56.87
N LYS A 388 -6.04 -11.39 57.04
CA LYS A 388 -5.64 -10.51 55.92
C LYS A 388 -4.88 -11.24 54.80
N LYS A 389 -4.02 -12.21 55.13
CA LYS A 389 -3.26 -13.01 54.14
C LYS A 389 -4.09 -14.13 53.52
N VAL A 390 -5.02 -14.73 54.27
CA VAL A 390 -5.94 -15.76 53.75
C VAL A 390 -7.10 -15.12 52.96
N TYR A 391 -7.63 -13.98 53.41
CA TYR A 391 -8.67 -13.20 52.72
C TYR A 391 -8.15 -12.57 51.43
N SER A 392 -6.91 -12.07 51.34
CA SER A 392 -6.40 -11.54 50.07
C SER A 392 -6.15 -12.63 49.02
N LYS A 393 -5.69 -13.82 49.45
CA LYS A 393 -5.49 -15.00 48.58
C LYS A 393 -6.81 -15.66 48.17
N LEU A 394 -7.78 -15.77 49.10
CA LEU A 394 -9.11 -16.28 48.82
C LEU A 394 -9.97 -15.27 48.04
N LYS A 395 -9.84 -13.96 48.27
CA LYS A 395 -10.52 -12.91 47.49
C LYS A 395 -10.02 -12.87 46.06
N LYS A 396 -8.71 -12.97 45.80
CA LYS A 396 -8.18 -13.12 44.42
C LYS A 396 -8.65 -14.42 43.75
N LYS A 397 -8.66 -15.55 44.48
CA LYS A 397 -9.15 -16.84 43.94
C LYS A 397 -10.66 -16.85 43.69
N TYR A 398 -11.45 -16.23 44.57
CA TYR A 398 -12.92 -16.14 44.47
C TYR A 398 -13.36 -15.10 43.44
N ILE A 399 -12.64 -13.97 43.30
CA ILE A 399 -12.85 -13.01 42.21
C ILE A 399 -12.53 -13.66 40.87
N ASN A 400 -11.41 -14.38 40.72
CA ASN A 400 -11.09 -15.08 39.46
C ASN A 400 -12.09 -16.19 39.12
N ILE A 401 -12.62 -16.93 40.10
CA ILE A 401 -13.65 -17.94 39.88
C ILE A 401 -14.99 -17.29 39.48
N ARG A 402 -15.40 -16.22 40.17
CA ARG A 402 -16.64 -15.48 39.87
C ARG A 402 -16.58 -14.81 38.50
N TYR A 403 -15.46 -14.16 38.19
CA TYR A 403 -15.21 -13.48 36.91
C TYR A 403 -15.22 -14.46 35.74
N LYS A 404 -14.62 -15.65 35.91
CA LYS A 404 -14.67 -16.72 34.90
C LYS A 404 -16.10 -17.26 34.72
N SER A 405 -16.83 -17.49 35.81
CA SER A 405 -18.23 -17.94 35.73
C SER A 405 -19.18 -16.89 35.11
N GLU A 406 -18.87 -15.60 35.30
CA GLU A 406 -19.63 -14.49 34.74
C GLU A 406 -19.40 -14.35 33.23
N ASN A 407 -18.15 -14.46 32.76
CA ASN A 407 -17.87 -14.47 31.31
C ASN A 407 -18.39 -15.73 30.62
N GLU A 408 -18.34 -16.90 31.28
CA GLU A 408 -19.00 -18.13 30.78
C GLU A 408 -20.52 -17.94 30.64
N TYR A 409 -21.17 -17.32 31.63
CA TYR A 409 -22.59 -16.98 31.57
C TYR A 409 -22.89 -15.96 30.46
N ASN A 410 -22.10 -14.89 30.36
CA ASN A 410 -22.26 -13.87 29.33
C ASN A 410 -22.09 -14.45 27.93
N LEU A 411 -21.10 -15.34 27.72
CA LEU A 411 -20.92 -16.04 26.47
C LEU A 411 -22.15 -16.90 26.13
N GLN A 412 -22.65 -17.70 27.08
CA GLN A 412 -23.87 -18.49 26.87
C GLN A 412 -25.08 -17.63 26.54
N LYS A 413 -25.20 -16.46 27.18
CA LYS A 413 -26.23 -15.48 26.89
C LYS A 413 -26.09 -14.95 25.46
N ILE A 414 -24.90 -14.53 25.04
CA ILE A 414 -24.67 -14.05 23.67
C ILE A 414 -25.04 -15.17 22.67
N LEU A 415 -24.49 -16.38 22.85
CA LEU A 415 -24.76 -17.50 21.95
C LEU A 415 -26.25 -17.87 21.87
N SER A 416 -27.01 -17.73 22.96
CA SER A 416 -28.45 -18.01 22.93
C SER A 416 -29.27 -16.95 22.18
N HIS A 417 -28.83 -15.70 22.16
CA HIS A 417 -29.47 -14.63 21.36
C HIS A 417 -29.12 -14.72 19.87
N HIS A 418 -28.01 -15.39 19.52
CA HIS A 418 -27.49 -15.49 18.15
C HIS A 418 -27.42 -16.96 17.64
N LYS A 419 -28.34 -17.81 18.09
CA LYS A 419 -28.26 -19.29 17.99
C LYS A 419 -28.04 -19.83 16.56
N ASP A 420 -28.48 -19.11 15.54
CA ASP A 420 -28.47 -19.57 14.14
C ASP A 420 -27.38 -18.87 13.29
N LYS A 421 -26.52 -18.06 13.91
CA LYS A 421 -25.49 -17.31 13.19
C LYS A 421 -24.16 -18.08 13.16
N PRO A 422 -23.51 -18.24 11.99
CA PRO A 422 -22.15 -18.74 11.95
C PRO A 422 -21.21 -17.80 12.70
N ILE A 423 -20.23 -18.36 13.41
CA ILE A 423 -19.40 -17.61 14.35
C ILE A 423 -18.01 -17.39 13.75
N ILE A 424 -17.57 -16.14 13.70
CA ILE A 424 -16.22 -15.76 13.32
C ILE A 424 -15.45 -15.32 14.57
N ILE A 425 -14.25 -15.85 14.75
CA ILE A 425 -13.31 -15.44 15.80
C ILE A 425 -12.07 -14.87 15.13
N TYR A 426 -11.80 -13.59 15.37
CA TYR A 426 -10.53 -12.95 15.04
C TYR A 426 -9.59 -13.04 16.25
N PRO A 427 -8.46 -13.77 16.15
CA PRO A 427 -7.49 -13.87 17.24
C PRO A 427 -6.90 -12.51 17.64
N PRO A 428 -6.39 -12.38 18.87
CA PRO A 428 -5.86 -11.12 19.39
C PRO A 428 -4.56 -10.73 18.68
N LEU A 429 -4.68 -9.94 17.61
CA LEU A 429 -3.58 -9.41 16.79
C LEU A 429 -3.51 -7.88 16.80
N LEU A 430 -4.67 -7.22 16.64
CA LEU A 430 -4.78 -5.77 16.51
C LEU A 430 -5.91 -5.28 17.41
N ASP A 431 -5.67 -4.24 18.19
CA ASP A 431 -6.73 -3.63 19.01
C ASP A 431 -7.74 -2.87 18.14
N TRP A 432 -8.92 -2.62 18.69
CA TRP A 432 -10.01 -1.93 18.00
C TRP A 432 -9.75 -0.42 17.89
N ASP A 433 -9.42 0.23 19.00
CA ASP A 433 -9.24 1.69 19.14
C ASP A 433 -7.80 2.15 18.85
N ILE A 434 -7.09 1.47 17.94
CA ILE A 434 -5.78 1.95 17.45
C ILE A 434 -5.92 3.29 16.70
N PRO A 435 -4.85 4.10 16.60
CA PRO A 435 -4.93 5.40 15.93
C PRO A 435 -5.32 5.36 14.44
N LEU A 436 -5.14 4.22 13.77
CA LEU A 436 -5.48 4.02 12.36
C LEU A 436 -6.64 3.03 12.24
N PHE A 437 -7.76 3.42 11.63
CA PHE A 437 -8.85 2.49 11.34
C PHE A 437 -8.57 1.75 10.03
N GLN A 438 -8.55 0.41 10.05
CA GLN A 438 -8.02 -0.39 8.96
C GLN A 438 -8.99 -1.52 8.54
N ARG A 439 -8.55 -2.33 7.58
CA ARG A 439 -9.32 -3.45 7.04
C ARG A 439 -9.88 -4.40 8.11
N PRO A 440 -9.14 -4.82 9.16
CA PRO A 440 -9.69 -5.76 10.16
C PRO A 440 -10.97 -5.25 10.83
N GLN A 441 -11.01 -3.98 11.19
CA GLN A 441 -12.20 -3.38 11.79
C GLN A 441 -13.35 -3.28 10.76
N HIS A 442 -13.06 -2.82 9.53
CA HIS A 442 -14.07 -2.73 8.48
C HIS A 442 -14.69 -4.08 8.10
N ILE A 443 -13.88 -5.13 7.97
CA ILE A 443 -14.35 -6.47 7.68
C ILE A 443 -15.17 -7.04 8.85
N ALA A 444 -14.74 -6.80 10.09
CA ALA A 444 -15.52 -7.22 11.27
C ALA A 444 -16.92 -6.58 11.32
N LEU A 445 -17.01 -5.26 11.09
CA LEU A 445 -18.30 -4.55 10.99
C LEU A 445 -19.18 -5.17 9.91
N ASN A 446 -18.66 -5.27 8.69
CA ASN A 446 -19.47 -5.63 7.54
C ASN A 446 -19.80 -7.13 7.45
N LEU A 447 -18.94 -8.03 7.96
CA LEU A 447 -19.29 -9.44 8.11
C LEU A 447 -20.33 -9.64 9.21
N SER A 448 -20.29 -8.87 10.29
CA SER A 448 -21.34 -8.94 11.32
C SER A 448 -22.73 -8.55 10.77
N ASP A 449 -22.76 -7.63 9.80
CA ASP A 449 -23.96 -7.25 9.03
C ASP A 449 -24.35 -8.29 7.97
N CYS A 450 -23.39 -9.06 7.45
CA CYS A 450 -23.67 -10.19 6.54
C CYS A 450 -24.25 -11.42 7.27
N GLY A 451 -24.56 -11.30 8.57
CA GLY A 451 -25.28 -12.32 9.31
C GLY A 451 -24.42 -13.14 10.28
N TYR A 452 -23.10 -12.95 10.28
CA TYR A 452 -22.19 -13.66 11.19
C TYR A 452 -22.21 -13.06 12.60
N LEU A 453 -22.01 -13.90 13.61
CA LEU A 453 -21.64 -13.44 14.95
C LEU A 453 -20.12 -13.31 15.02
N TYR A 454 -19.62 -12.09 15.12
CA TYR A 454 -18.20 -11.79 15.04
C TYR A 454 -17.63 -11.44 16.41
N PHE A 455 -16.62 -12.19 16.85
CA PHE A 455 -15.82 -11.88 18.02
C PHE A 455 -14.46 -11.33 17.59
N TYR A 456 -14.25 -10.04 17.85
CA TYR A 456 -12.99 -9.34 17.61
C TYR A 456 -12.16 -9.38 18.89
N CYS A 457 -11.15 -10.25 18.97
CA CYS A 457 -10.33 -10.36 20.16
C CYS A 457 -9.27 -9.26 20.22
N THR A 458 -9.15 -8.61 21.37
CA THR A 458 -8.21 -7.51 21.62
C THR A 458 -7.09 -7.94 22.55
N ILE A 459 -5.91 -7.31 22.40
CA ILE A 459 -4.76 -7.47 23.30
C ILE A 459 -4.85 -6.46 24.46
N ASN A 460 -5.67 -5.40 24.32
CA ASN A 460 -5.81 -4.27 25.26
C ASN A 460 -4.51 -3.46 25.46
N HIS A 461 -3.76 -3.19 24.39
CA HIS A 461 -2.72 -2.17 24.41
C HIS A 461 -3.30 -0.75 24.23
N TYR A 462 -4.29 -0.59 23.35
CA TYR A 462 -5.06 0.64 23.08
C TYR A 462 -6.51 0.54 23.56
N ASP A 463 -7.04 -0.68 23.69
CA ASP A 463 -8.39 -0.93 24.22
C ASP A 463 -8.38 -1.06 25.76
N ASP A 464 -9.55 -0.88 26.39
CA ASP A 464 -9.82 -1.25 27.79
C ASP A 464 -11.10 -2.09 27.86
N VAL A 465 -11.06 -3.27 27.24
CA VAL A 465 -12.20 -4.19 27.18
C VAL A 465 -12.00 -5.35 28.15
N ARG A 466 -13.04 -5.58 28.96
CA ARG A 466 -13.11 -6.65 29.96
C ARG A 466 -14.37 -7.48 29.78
N GLY A 467 -14.22 -8.75 29.43
CA GLY A 467 -15.34 -9.60 29.06
C GLY A 467 -15.76 -9.38 27.61
N PHE A 468 -17.06 -9.22 27.36
CA PHE A 468 -17.63 -9.02 26.02
C PHE A 468 -18.27 -7.64 25.95
N LYS A 469 -17.81 -6.80 25.01
CA LYS A 469 -18.36 -5.48 24.73
C LYS A 469 -19.01 -5.50 23.35
N GLU A 470 -20.34 -5.40 23.31
CA GLU A 470 -21.08 -5.21 22.06
C GLU A 470 -20.69 -3.87 21.44
N TYR A 471 -20.47 -3.85 20.12
CA TYR A 471 -20.17 -2.62 19.41
C TYR A 471 -21.46 -1.88 19.05
N GLU A 472 -21.54 -0.61 19.42
CA GLU A 472 -22.75 0.20 19.23
C GLU A 472 -23.15 0.27 17.75
N GLY A 473 -24.43 -0.03 17.47
CA GLY A 473 -24.96 -0.10 16.09
C GLY A 473 -24.75 -1.44 15.38
N TYR A 474 -23.94 -2.35 15.94
CA TYR A 474 -23.61 -3.64 15.34
C TYR A 474 -23.89 -4.78 16.34
N PRO A 475 -25.15 -5.25 16.45
CA PRO A 475 -25.56 -6.19 17.50
C PRO A 475 -24.92 -7.58 17.37
N ASN A 476 -24.29 -7.90 16.24
CA ASN A 476 -23.61 -9.16 16.02
C ASN A 476 -22.07 -9.05 16.17
N LEU A 477 -21.55 -7.91 16.63
CA LEU A 477 -20.12 -7.68 16.80
C LEU A 477 -19.77 -7.44 18.27
N TYR A 478 -18.85 -8.25 18.78
CA TYR A 478 -18.35 -8.13 20.15
C TYR A 478 -16.83 -7.98 20.15
N ILE A 479 -16.33 -6.91 20.77
CA ILE A 479 -14.92 -6.75 21.11
C ILE A 479 -14.69 -7.44 22.45
N THR A 480 -13.63 -8.24 22.58
CA THR A 480 -13.44 -9.07 23.78
C THR A 480 -11.99 -9.43 24.09
N ASP A 481 -11.65 -9.52 25.37
CA ASP A 481 -10.37 -10.07 25.86
C ASP A 481 -10.48 -11.59 26.18
N GLN A 482 -11.60 -12.23 25.84
CA GLN A 482 -11.91 -13.62 26.23
C GLN A 482 -11.59 -14.66 25.14
N TYR A 483 -10.50 -14.49 24.38
CA TYR A 483 -10.10 -15.39 23.29
C TYR A 483 -10.07 -16.88 23.71
N GLU A 484 -9.40 -17.19 24.82
CA GLU A 484 -9.30 -18.57 25.34
C GLU A 484 -10.65 -19.19 25.69
N LEU A 485 -11.58 -18.36 26.19
CA LEU A 485 -12.91 -18.82 26.55
C LEU A 485 -13.71 -19.18 25.29
N LEU A 486 -13.59 -18.38 24.23
CA LEU A 486 -14.22 -18.64 22.94
C LEU A 486 -13.69 -19.93 22.32
N MET A 487 -12.36 -20.07 22.23
CA MET A 487 -11.70 -21.25 21.64
C MET A 487 -12.04 -22.55 22.37
N LYS A 488 -12.25 -22.49 23.69
CA LYS A 488 -12.65 -23.65 24.49
C LYS A 488 -14.10 -24.08 24.25
N ASN A 489 -15.04 -23.13 24.20
CA ASN A 489 -16.48 -23.41 24.29
C ASN A 489 -17.19 -23.46 22.93
N ILE A 490 -16.68 -22.79 21.91
CA ILE A 490 -17.33 -22.73 20.59
C ILE A 490 -16.72 -23.81 19.69
N LYS A 491 -17.46 -24.88 19.39
CA LYS A 491 -16.91 -26.02 18.64
C LYS A 491 -16.89 -25.84 17.12
N SER A 492 -17.87 -25.13 16.57
CA SER A 492 -17.94 -24.81 15.14
C SER A 492 -17.74 -23.32 14.95
N ARG A 493 -16.67 -22.95 14.25
CA ARG A 493 -16.23 -21.56 14.10
C ARG A 493 -15.44 -21.39 12.80
N ILE A 494 -15.38 -20.14 12.35
CA ILE A 494 -14.44 -19.65 11.36
C ILE A 494 -13.36 -18.86 12.12
N VAL A 495 -12.10 -19.22 11.95
CA VAL A 495 -10.98 -18.46 12.50
C VAL A 495 -10.47 -17.52 11.41
N HIS A 496 -10.52 -16.21 11.68
CA HIS A 496 -10.12 -15.18 10.73
C HIS A 496 -8.68 -14.75 11.03
N VAL A 497 -7.75 -15.10 10.14
CA VAL A 497 -6.30 -14.94 10.31
C VAL A 497 -5.73 -14.07 9.19
N TYR A 498 -4.75 -13.22 9.52
CA TYR A 498 -4.05 -12.38 8.55
C TYR A 498 -2.68 -12.95 8.22
N ALA A 499 -2.20 -12.73 7.00
CA ALA A 499 -0.95 -13.28 6.55
C ALA A 499 0.26 -12.80 7.38
N GLN A 500 0.23 -11.55 7.84
CA GLN A 500 1.28 -10.95 8.66
C GLN A 500 1.20 -11.33 10.15
N ASP A 501 0.21 -12.12 10.57
CA ASP A 501 0.06 -12.52 11.97
C ASP A 501 1.26 -13.37 12.42
N GLY A 502 2.15 -12.74 13.20
CA GLY A 502 3.33 -13.39 13.75
C GLY A 502 3.04 -14.30 14.94
N GLN A 503 1.83 -14.34 15.50
CA GLN A 503 1.48 -15.14 16.67
C GLN A 503 0.89 -16.51 16.30
N ILE A 504 0.20 -16.58 15.16
CA ILE A 504 -0.42 -17.81 14.68
C ILE A 504 0.60 -18.68 13.93
N THR A 505 0.64 -19.98 14.23
CA THR A 505 1.57 -20.96 13.62
C THR A 505 0.87 -21.88 12.60
N SER A 506 1.63 -22.59 11.78
CA SER A 506 1.10 -23.61 10.86
C SER A 506 0.36 -24.72 11.62
N GLU A 507 0.88 -25.14 12.76
CA GLU A 507 0.30 -26.21 13.58
C GLU A 507 -1.09 -25.80 14.10
N PHE A 508 -1.24 -24.55 14.54
CA PHE A 508 -2.53 -24.03 14.97
C PHE A 508 -3.55 -24.07 13.82
N ILE A 509 -3.18 -23.60 12.63
CA ILE A 509 -4.06 -23.62 11.45
C ILE A 509 -4.47 -25.07 11.13
N HIS A 510 -3.50 -25.98 11.11
CA HIS A 510 -3.75 -27.39 10.84
C HIS A 510 -4.68 -28.03 11.89
N GLU A 511 -4.49 -27.72 13.18
CA GLU A 511 -5.36 -28.16 14.27
C GLU A 511 -6.80 -27.66 14.07
N GLN A 512 -6.98 -26.38 13.70
CA GLN A 512 -8.32 -25.85 13.46
C GLN A 512 -9.04 -26.60 12.33
N LEU A 513 -8.34 -26.85 11.22
CA LEU A 513 -8.89 -27.60 10.08
C LEU A 513 -9.20 -29.06 10.46
N GLN A 514 -8.35 -29.72 11.26
CA GLN A 514 -8.60 -31.09 11.74
C GLN A 514 -9.82 -31.18 12.66
N LEU A 515 -10.09 -30.13 13.43
CA LEU A 515 -11.28 -30.03 14.28
C LEU A 515 -12.57 -29.73 13.47
N GLY A 516 -12.47 -29.57 12.15
CA GLY A 516 -13.60 -29.22 11.27
C GLY A 516 -13.95 -27.74 11.28
N ASN A 517 -13.08 -26.87 11.82
CA ASN A 517 -13.27 -25.43 11.75
C ASN A 517 -12.81 -24.91 10.39
N LYS A 518 -13.37 -23.77 9.96
CA LYS A 518 -12.90 -23.04 8.79
C LYS A 518 -11.81 -22.06 9.16
N VAL A 519 -10.89 -21.81 8.24
CA VAL A 519 -9.88 -20.76 8.35
C VAL A 519 -10.07 -19.79 7.20
N LEU A 520 -10.45 -18.55 7.53
CA LEU A 520 -10.45 -17.42 6.61
C LEU A 520 -9.10 -16.73 6.74
N TYR A 521 -8.35 -16.70 5.64
CA TYR A 521 -6.98 -16.20 5.59
C TYR A 521 -6.86 -15.01 4.65
N GLU A 522 -6.53 -13.83 5.18
CA GLU A 522 -6.37 -12.62 4.36
C GLU A 522 -4.90 -12.29 4.09
N TYR A 523 -4.53 -12.27 2.80
CA TYR A 523 -3.22 -11.88 2.29
C TYR A 523 -3.26 -10.42 1.80
N LEU A 524 -2.83 -9.50 2.67
CA LEU A 524 -2.98 -8.06 2.48
C LEU A 524 -1.84 -7.41 1.69
N ASP A 525 -0.60 -7.75 2.04
CA ASP A 525 0.61 -7.15 1.51
C ASP A 525 1.67 -8.24 1.35
N ALA A 526 2.61 -8.05 0.43
CA ALA A 526 3.71 -8.97 0.22
C ALA A 526 4.47 -9.22 1.53
N LEU A 527 4.74 -10.49 1.85
CA LEU A 527 5.49 -10.86 3.04
C LEU A 527 6.99 -10.63 2.81
N HIS A 528 7.47 -9.43 3.13
CA HIS A 528 8.89 -9.09 3.11
C HIS A 528 9.50 -9.23 4.52
N GLU A 529 10.80 -9.54 4.62
CA GLU A 529 11.51 -9.71 5.91
C GLU A 529 11.41 -8.46 6.81
N ASP A 530 11.38 -7.27 6.20
CA ASP A 530 11.18 -5.98 6.86
C ASP A 530 9.81 -5.83 7.58
N LEU A 531 8.77 -6.53 7.11
CA LEU A 531 7.40 -6.43 7.63
C LEU A 531 7.04 -7.59 8.56
N CYS A 532 7.75 -8.71 8.45
CA CYS A 532 7.48 -9.93 9.18
C CYS A 532 8.50 -10.14 10.30
N THR A 533 8.07 -10.09 11.56
CA THR A 533 8.96 -10.45 12.67
C THR A 533 9.37 -11.92 12.58
N SER A 534 10.69 -12.19 12.62
CA SER A 534 11.33 -13.49 12.35
C SER A 534 11.01 -14.62 13.34
N LYS A 535 10.13 -14.41 14.33
CA LYS A 535 9.99 -15.33 15.46
C LYS A 535 9.26 -16.64 15.17
N ASN A 536 8.36 -16.69 14.18
CA ASN A 536 7.44 -17.83 14.00
C ASN A 536 7.31 -18.37 12.56
N ASN A 537 8.33 -18.19 11.70
CA ASN A 537 8.33 -18.69 10.32
C ASN A 537 7.04 -18.33 9.54
N VAL A 538 6.66 -17.05 9.58
CA VAL A 538 5.44 -16.52 8.91
C VAL A 538 5.40 -16.90 7.44
N ILE A 539 6.55 -16.88 6.76
CA ILE A 539 6.70 -17.28 5.35
C ILE A 539 6.38 -18.76 5.16
N GLY A 540 6.94 -19.65 6.00
CA GLY A 540 6.63 -21.08 5.95
C GLY A 540 5.13 -21.35 6.17
N ARG A 541 4.54 -20.72 7.19
CA ARG A 541 3.09 -20.79 7.43
C ARG A 541 2.28 -20.30 6.25
N HIS A 542 2.68 -19.18 5.64
CA HIS A 542 2.02 -18.66 4.46
C HIS A 542 2.02 -19.68 3.33
N LEU A 543 3.17 -20.28 3.00
CA LEU A 543 3.27 -21.31 1.98
C LEU A 543 2.45 -22.57 2.30
N ASP A 544 2.41 -22.99 3.56
CA ASP A 544 1.58 -24.11 4.00
C ASP A 544 0.10 -23.80 3.80
N VAL A 545 -0.33 -22.61 4.22
CA VAL A 545 -1.69 -22.13 3.98
C VAL A 545 -1.97 -22.15 2.50
N LEU A 546 -1.13 -21.52 1.66
CA LEU A 546 -1.32 -21.40 0.20
C LEU A 546 -1.51 -22.75 -0.50
N LYS A 547 -0.90 -23.83 -0.01
CA LYS A 547 -1.05 -25.19 -0.56
C LYS A 547 -2.26 -25.96 -0.03
N ASP A 548 -2.80 -25.59 1.13
CA ASP A 548 -3.94 -26.28 1.75
C ASP A 548 -5.27 -25.68 1.25
N GLU A 549 -5.92 -26.36 0.30
CA GLU A 549 -7.20 -25.91 -0.28
C GLU A 549 -8.36 -25.91 0.74
N ARG A 550 -8.19 -26.47 1.95
CA ARG A 550 -9.19 -26.35 3.02
C ARG A 550 -9.22 -24.94 3.64
N CYS A 551 -8.15 -24.17 3.48
CA CYS A 551 -8.11 -22.77 3.88
C CYS A 551 -8.80 -21.90 2.83
N ILE A 552 -9.63 -20.97 3.28
CA ILE A 552 -10.23 -19.94 2.43
C ILE A 552 -9.29 -18.75 2.37
N VAL A 553 -8.79 -18.40 1.18
CA VAL A 553 -7.79 -17.33 1.02
C VAL A 553 -8.38 -16.11 0.31
N VAL A 554 -8.22 -14.94 0.91
CA VAL A 554 -8.56 -13.66 0.30
C VAL A 554 -7.27 -12.92 -0.01
N ALA A 555 -7.01 -12.65 -1.29
CA ALA A 555 -5.92 -11.78 -1.71
C ALA A 555 -6.48 -10.37 -1.97
N THR A 556 -5.74 -9.33 -1.62
CA THR A 556 -6.25 -7.95 -1.76
C THR A 556 -5.74 -7.17 -2.96
N ALA A 557 -4.74 -7.69 -3.68
CA ALA A 557 -4.19 -7.11 -4.91
C ALA A 557 -3.94 -8.20 -5.96
N ASP A 558 -3.85 -7.80 -7.24
CA ASP A 558 -3.68 -8.74 -8.35
C ASP A 558 -2.39 -9.55 -8.23
N LYS A 559 -1.29 -8.90 -7.86
CA LYS A 559 0.00 -9.58 -7.64
C LYS A 559 -0.13 -10.69 -6.60
N LEU A 560 -0.80 -10.40 -5.48
CA LEU A 560 -1.05 -11.37 -4.41
C LEU A 560 -2.01 -12.48 -4.86
N TYR A 561 -3.04 -12.14 -5.63
CA TYR A 561 -3.97 -13.13 -6.18
C TYR A 561 -3.26 -14.08 -7.17
N GLN A 562 -2.39 -13.53 -8.03
CA GLN A 562 -1.56 -14.31 -8.95
C GLN A 562 -0.62 -15.24 -8.20
N GLU A 563 0.04 -14.77 -7.14
CA GLU A 563 0.88 -15.60 -6.26
C GLU A 563 0.07 -16.77 -5.67
N VAL A 564 -1.12 -16.51 -5.11
CA VAL A 564 -1.99 -17.56 -4.57
C VAL A 564 -2.38 -18.57 -5.66
N SER A 565 -2.73 -18.10 -6.86
CA SER A 565 -3.17 -18.96 -7.98
C SER A 565 -2.11 -19.94 -8.48
N GLN A 566 -0.82 -19.72 -8.16
CA GLN A 566 0.26 -20.65 -8.48
C GLN A 566 0.22 -21.91 -7.61
N TYR A 567 -0.45 -21.87 -6.46
CA TYR A 567 -0.47 -22.97 -5.49
C TYR A 567 -1.81 -23.72 -5.41
N ARG A 568 -2.91 -23.12 -5.90
CA ARG A 568 -4.27 -23.65 -5.74
C ARG A 568 -5.21 -23.20 -6.85
N SER A 569 -6.33 -23.91 -6.99
CA SER A 569 -7.37 -23.60 -7.99
C SER A 569 -8.72 -23.22 -7.38
N ASN A 570 -8.97 -23.58 -6.12
CA ASN A 570 -10.24 -23.33 -5.43
C ASN A 570 -10.04 -22.59 -4.10
N ASN A 571 -11.14 -22.16 -3.50
CA ASN A 571 -11.17 -21.55 -2.16
C ASN A 571 -10.24 -20.33 -2.01
N PHE A 572 -10.15 -19.52 -3.07
CA PHE A 572 -9.52 -18.21 -3.00
C PHE A 572 -10.20 -17.19 -3.90
N LYS A 573 -10.12 -15.90 -3.52
CA LYS A 573 -10.73 -14.80 -4.28
C LYS A 573 -9.93 -13.51 -4.11
N LEU A 574 -9.90 -12.70 -5.17
CA LEU A 574 -9.46 -11.32 -5.09
C LEU A 574 -10.57 -10.48 -4.43
N VAL A 575 -10.30 -9.92 -3.26
CA VAL A 575 -11.18 -8.95 -2.59
C VAL A 575 -10.32 -7.78 -2.11
N THR A 576 -10.27 -6.73 -2.93
CA THR A 576 -9.52 -5.50 -2.66
C THR A 576 -10.03 -4.78 -1.40
N ASN A 577 -9.33 -3.72 -1.00
CA ASN A 577 -9.86 -2.78 -0.01
C ASN A 577 -11.08 -2.04 -0.54
N GLY A 578 -11.78 -1.34 0.36
CA GLY A 578 -12.98 -0.59 0.04
C GLY A 578 -13.16 0.65 0.91
N VAL A 579 -14.36 1.23 0.85
CA VAL A 579 -14.71 2.46 1.58
C VAL A 579 -16.07 2.37 2.27
N GLU A 580 -16.23 3.12 3.36
CA GLU A 580 -17.54 3.43 3.94
C GLU A 580 -18.05 4.77 3.39
N MET A 581 -18.97 4.72 2.43
CA MET A 581 -19.42 5.90 1.67
C MET A 581 -20.00 6.98 2.55
N ASN A 582 -20.90 6.60 3.46
CA ASN A 582 -21.61 7.58 4.30
C ASN A 582 -20.65 8.33 5.21
N HIS A 583 -19.55 7.70 5.62
CA HIS A 583 -18.53 8.31 6.47
C HIS A 583 -17.85 9.51 5.80
N PHE A 584 -17.51 9.39 4.51
CA PHE A 584 -16.81 10.45 3.78
C PHE A 584 -17.74 11.46 3.09
N GLN A 585 -19.00 11.10 2.84
CA GLN A 585 -19.96 12.00 2.16
C GLN A 585 -20.84 12.83 3.11
N SER A 586 -21.01 12.40 4.37
CA SER A 586 -21.92 13.06 5.32
C SER A 586 -21.25 14.21 6.10
N VAL A 587 -20.49 15.07 5.42
CA VAL A 587 -19.66 16.09 6.06
C VAL A 587 -20.09 17.49 5.62
N ASP A 588 -20.30 18.38 6.59
CA ASP A 588 -20.54 19.80 6.31
C ASP A 588 -19.23 20.53 6.01
N LYS A 589 -18.96 20.77 4.72
CA LYS A 589 -17.80 21.51 4.22
C LYS A 589 -17.72 22.96 4.72
N SER A 590 -18.80 23.52 5.28
CA SER A 590 -18.77 24.88 5.84
C SER A 590 -18.02 24.98 7.18
N VAL A 591 -17.85 23.85 7.87
CA VAL A 591 -17.15 23.77 9.16
C VAL A 591 -15.69 23.41 8.94
N VAL A 592 -14.81 24.42 9.01
CA VAL A 592 -13.36 24.24 8.84
C VAL A 592 -12.69 23.97 10.20
N PRO A 593 -11.98 22.85 10.39
CA PRO A 593 -11.20 22.59 11.60
C PRO A 593 -10.12 23.65 11.85
N ASP A 594 -9.88 24.00 13.11
CA ASP A 594 -8.97 25.09 13.48
C ASP A 594 -7.52 24.84 13.01
N ASP A 595 -7.06 23.58 13.00
CA ASP A 595 -5.71 23.20 12.58
C ASP A 595 -5.42 23.55 11.11
N ILE A 596 -6.44 23.47 10.24
CA ILE A 596 -6.29 23.74 8.80
C ILE A 596 -6.92 25.06 8.36
N LYS A 597 -7.56 25.79 9.28
CA LYS A 597 -8.27 27.04 9.00
C LYS A 597 -7.40 28.09 8.32
N LYS A 598 -6.14 28.20 8.72
CA LYS A 598 -5.17 29.12 8.08
C LYS A 598 -4.90 28.74 6.63
N ILE A 599 -4.85 27.44 6.32
CA ILE A 599 -4.57 26.90 4.98
C ILE A 599 -5.77 27.19 4.07
N VAL A 600 -6.98 26.82 4.51
CA VAL A 600 -8.22 27.06 3.76
C VAL A 600 -8.44 28.55 3.49
N ASN A 601 -8.12 29.42 4.45
CA ASN A 601 -8.26 30.87 4.31
C ASN A 601 -7.33 31.50 3.25
N LYS A 602 -6.24 30.82 2.84
CA LYS A 602 -5.38 31.29 1.75
C LYS A 602 -6.05 31.23 0.37
N LYS A 603 -7.15 30.47 0.23
CA LYS A 603 -7.93 30.31 -1.01
C LYS A 603 -7.09 29.84 -2.22
N LYS A 604 -6.04 29.10 -1.95
CA LYS A 604 -5.22 28.39 -2.94
C LYS A 604 -5.73 26.95 -3.09
N PRO A 605 -5.48 26.28 -4.23
CA PRO A 605 -5.79 24.87 -4.37
C PRO A 605 -5.09 24.01 -3.32
N ILE A 606 -5.82 23.12 -2.66
CA ILE A 606 -5.29 22.22 -1.64
C ILE A 606 -5.01 20.85 -2.24
N ILE A 607 -3.73 20.49 -2.33
CA ILE A 607 -3.26 19.17 -2.75
C ILE A 607 -3.07 18.33 -1.49
N GLY A 608 -3.96 17.36 -1.32
CA GLY A 608 -4.08 16.63 -0.07
C GLY A 608 -3.49 15.23 -0.12
N TYR A 609 -2.88 14.83 0.98
CA TYR A 609 -2.60 13.44 1.31
C TYR A 609 -3.00 13.19 2.76
N PHE A 610 -3.59 12.03 3.03
CA PHE A 610 -3.68 11.55 4.41
C PHE A 610 -3.21 10.11 4.52
N GLY A 611 -2.55 9.77 5.64
CA GLY A 611 -2.05 8.43 5.92
C GLY A 611 -0.72 8.41 6.63
N ALA A 612 -0.14 7.22 6.77
CA ALA A 612 1.21 7.07 7.31
C ALA A 612 2.23 7.81 6.42
N LEU A 613 3.06 8.63 7.05
CA LEU A 613 4.25 9.24 6.46
C LEU A 613 5.43 8.33 6.84
N ALA A 614 5.87 7.51 5.88
CA ALA A 614 6.83 6.42 6.08
C ALA A 614 7.82 6.34 4.91
N LYS A 615 8.74 5.37 4.93
CA LYS A 615 9.77 5.20 3.88
C LYS A 615 9.23 5.01 2.46
N TRP A 616 7.98 4.55 2.30
CA TRP A 616 7.35 4.38 0.98
C TRP A 616 6.67 5.66 0.46
N PHE A 617 6.54 6.70 1.28
CA PHE A 617 6.02 8.00 0.87
C PHE A 617 7.13 8.78 0.15
N ASP A 618 6.85 9.29 -1.05
CA ASP A 618 7.84 10.00 -1.87
C ASP A 618 7.93 11.47 -1.44
N TYR A 619 8.73 11.73 -0.41
CA TYR A 619 8.99 13.08 0.07
C TYR A 619 9.63 13.97 -1.00
N ARG A 620 10.47 13.42 -1.89
CA ARG A 620 11.15 14.19 -2.94
C ARG A 620 10.18 14.71 -3.98
N LEU A 621 9.19 13.88 -4.36
CA LEU A 621 8.08 14.30 -5.21
C LEU A 621 7.32 15.47 -4.58
N VAL A 622 7.01 15.40 -3.29
CA VAL A 622 6.31 16.47 -2.57
C VAL A 622 7.15 17.75 -2.49
N GLU A 623 8.45 17.65 -2.21
CA GLU A 623 9.39 18.78 -2.20
C GLU A 623 9.46 19.46 -3.58
N LYS A 624 9.50 18.67 -4.66
CA LYS A 624 9.50 19.17 -6.04
C LYS A 624 8.19 19.87 -6.39
N LEU A 625 7.05 19.25 -6.07
CA LEU A 625 5.72 19.86 -6.22
C LEU A 625 5.63 21.20 -5.48
N ALA A 626 6.11 21.26 -4.24
CA ALA A 626 6.11 22.48 -3.44
C ALA A 626 6.93 23.60 -4.08
N SER A 627 8.09 23.25 -4.66
CA SER A 627 9.02 24.19 -5.30
C SER A 627 8.46 24.74 -6.62
N GLU A 628 7.84 23.88 -7.44
CA GLU A 628 7.38 24.24 -8.79
C GLU A 628 5.98 24.85 -8.83
N ARG A 629 5.18 24.63 -7.79
CA ARG A 629 3.82 25.17 -7.65
C ARG A 629 3.64 25.88 -6.31
N PRO A 630 4.33 27.03 -6.10
CA PRO A 630 4.20 27.84 -4.87
C PRO A 630 2.78 28.44 -4.68
N ASP A 631 1.97 28.40 -5.73
CA ASP A 631 0.56 28.80 -5.76
C ASP A 631 -0.39 27.72 -5.23
N TYR A 632 0.06 26.49 -4.97
CA TYR A 632 -0.71 25.44 -4.31
C TYR A 632 -0.45 25.42 -2.81
N GLU A 633 -1.34 24.78 -2.04
CA GLU A 633 -1.11 24.41 -0.65
C GLU A 633 -1.10 22.90 -0.54
N ILE A 634 0.00 22.34 -0.04
CA ILE A 634 0.16 20.89 0.14
C ILE A 634 -0.17 20.57 1.59
N LEU A 635 -1.23 19.80 1.80
CA LEU A 635 -1.71 19.42 3.12
C LEU A 635 -1.48 17.93 3.35
N LEU A 636 -0.52 17.62 4.22
CA LEU A 636 -0.18 16.25 4.64
C LEU A 636 -0.80 15.98 6.01
N ILE A 637 -1.70 14.99 6.12
CA ILE A 637 -2.37 14.62 7.37
C ILE A 637 -1.95 13.20 7.76
N GLY A 638 -1.14 13.02 8.80
CA GLY A 638 -0.58 11.71 9.02
C GLY A 638 0.27 11.48 10.25
N TRP A 639 0.42 10.21 10.59
CA TRP A 639 1.40 9.76 11.56
C TRP A 639 2.75 9.58 10.86
N ASN A 640 3.80 10.25 11.36
CA ASN A 640 5.18 9.83 11.09
C ASN A 640 5.46 8.42 11.64
N TYR A 641 5.44 7.43 10.74
CA TYR A 641 5.33 6.01 11.09
C TYR A 641 6.67 5.40 11.51
N ASP A 642 7.76 5.75 10.83
CA ASP A 642 9.08 5.12 10.98
C ASP A 642 10.23 6.13 11.16
N GLY A 643 9.91 7.42 11.35
CA GLY A 643 10.92 8.47 11.46
C GLY A 643 11.43 9.00 10.11
N SER A 644 10.85 8.57 8.98
CA SER A 644 11.27 9.06 7.66
C SER A 644 10.93 10.54 7.47
N LEU A 645 9.86 11.03 8.09
CA LEU A 645 9.47 12.43 7.96
C LEU A 645 10.56 13.40 8.44
N GLU A 646 11.21 13.12 9.58
CA GLU A 646 12.26 13.99 10.15
C GLU A 646 13.55 14.02 9.32
N GLN A 647 13.71 13.08 8.37
CA GLN A 647 14.86 13.06 7.47
C GLN A 647 14.73 14.10 6.35
N HIS A 648 13.54 14.67 6.18
CA HIS A 648 13.22 15.66 5.16
C HIS A 648 12.89 17.02 5.81
N ASP A 649 13.54 18.08 5.34
CA ASP A 649 13.29 19.45 5.82
C ASP A 649 12.10 20.06 5.07
N LEU A 650 10.90 19.49 5.25
CA LEU A 650 9.68 20.00 4.62
C LEU A 650 9.27 21.38 5.16
N GLY A 651 9.74 21.74 6.37
CA GLY A 651 9.45 23.02 7.00
C GLY A 651 10.05 24.23 6.27
N LYS A 652 11.00 24.03 5.35
CA LYS A 652 11.56 25.10 4.51
C LYS A 652 10.58 25.62 3.44
N TYR A 653 9.50 24.89 3.17
CA TYR A 653 8.49 25.26 2.17
C TYR A 653 7.27 25.91 2.83
N GLU A 654 6.99 27.17 2.48
CA GLU A 654 5.85 27.93 3.06
C GLU A 654 4.47 27.39 2.66
N ASN A 655 4.42 26.58 1.60
CA ASN A 655 3.22 25.97 1.05
C ASN A 655 3.06 24.48 1.41
N ILE A 656 3.91 23.92 2.28
CA ILE A 656 3.67 22.60 2.87
C ILE A 656 3.15 22.77 4.30
N SER A 657 2.04 22.12 4.62
CA SER A 657 1.48 22.04 5.96
C SER A 657 1.31 20.59 6.37
N ILE A 658 1.84 20.24 7.55
CA ILE A 658 1.78 18.89 8.10
C ILE A 658 0.91 18.92 9.35
N VAL A 659 -0.16 18.12 9.33
CA VAL A 659 -1.04 17.87 10.46
C VAL A 659 -0.76 16.45 10.95
N GLY A 660 -0.71 16.27 12.28
CA GLY A 660 -0.53 14.95 12.88
C GLY A 660 -1.68 13.99 12.57
N PRO A 661 -1.67 12.80 13.18
CA PRO A 661 -2.76 11.83 12.98
C PRO A 661 -4.09 12.39 13.45
N ILE A 662 -5.10 12.32 12.58
CA ILE A 662 -6.49 12.67 12.88
C ILE A 662 -7.29 11.39 13.09
N ASN A 663 -8.15 11.39 14.12
CA ASN A 663 -9.04 10.26 14.38
C ASN A 663 -9.90 9.97 13.14
N TYR A 664 -10.03 8.70 12.77
CA TYR A 664 -10.80 8.29 11.58
C TYR A 664 -12.20 8.92 11.51
N LYS A 665 -12.90 9.06 12.66
CA LYS A 665 -14.24 9.66 12.73
C LYS A 665 -14.27 11.13 12.30
N GLU A 666 -13.17 11.85 12.53
CA GLU A 666 -13.04 13.27 12.24
C GLU A 666 -12.34 13.54 10.90
N LEU A 667 -11.56 12.57 10.39
CA LEU A 667 -10.77 12.70 9.18
C LEU A 667 -11.54 13.25 7.95
N PRO A 668 -12.79 12.84 7.69
CA PRO A 668 -13.57 13.42 6.59
C PRO A 668 -13.76 14.94 6.67
N LYS A 669 -13.88 15.51 7.89
CA LYS A 669 -13.99 16.96 8.12
C LYS A 669 -12.74 17.73 7.69
N TYR A 670 -11.60 17.07 7.61
CA TYR A 670 -10.37 17.65 7.11
C TYR A 670 -10.24 17.40 5.60
N ALA A 671 -10.43 16.16 5.17
CA ALA A 671 -10.18 15.74 3.79
C ALA A 671 -11.16 16.34 2.76
N VAL A 672 -12.38 16.72 3.17
CA VAL A 672 -13.37 17.40 2.31
C VAL A 672 -12.91 18.75 1.76
N HIS A 673 -11.83 19.31 2.34
CA HIS A 673 -11.21 20.55 1.90
C HIS A 673 -10.12 20.35 0.84
N PHE A 674 -9.80 19.11 0.45
CA PHE A 674 -8.89 18.88 -0.66
C PHE A 674 -9.54 19.31 -1.98
N ASP A 675 -8.72 19.80 -2.91
CA ASP A 675 -9.09 20.02 -4.30
C ASP A 675 -8.60 18.87 -5.19
N VAL A 676 -7.45 18.27 -4.84
CA VAL A 676 -6.91 17.05 -5.45
C VAL A 676 -6.41 16.14 -4.34
N SER A 677 -6.79 14.87 -4.39
CA SER A 677 -6.29 13.83 -3.50
C SER A 677 -5.13 13.10 -4.15
N THR A 678 -4.05 12.87 -3.40
CA THR A 678 -2.82 12.30 -3.96
C THR A 678 -2.37 11.02 -3.25
N ILE A 679 -1.72 10.12 -3.99
CA ILE A 679 -0.98 8.97 -3.45
C ILE A 679 0.45 8.99 -4.03
N PRO A 680 1.37 9.80 -3.46
CA PRO A 680 2.74 9.94 -3.94
C PRO A 680 3.64 8.87 -3.30
N PHE A 681 3.53 7.62 -3.76
CA PHE A 681 4.34 6.52 -3.23
C PHE A 681 5.53 6.20 -4.14
N LEU A 682 6.64 5.79 -3.53
CA LEU A 682 7.77 5.18 -4.25
C LEU A 682 7.35 3.80 -4.77
N ILE A 683 7.67 3.49 -6.02
CA ILE A 683 7.43 2.17 -6.59
C ILE A 683 8.51 1.19 -6.12
N ASN A 684 8.10 0.17 -5.39
CA ASN A 684 8.90 -0.93 -4.86
C ASN A 684 8.04 -2.19 -4.68
N GLU A 685 8.68 -3.32 -4.35
CA GLU A 685 8.02 -4.63 -4.20
C GLU A 685 6.80 -4.62 -3.27
N ILE A 686 6.84 -3.82 -2.19
CA ILE A 686 5.74 -3.68 -1.22
C ILE A 686 4.58 -2.95 -1.90
N THR A 687 4.84 -1.76 -2.44
CA THR A 687 3.81 -0.89 -3.04
C THR A 687 3.20 -1.45 -4.32
N GLU A 688 3.92 -2.30 -5.06
CA GLU A 688 3.38 -3.02 -6.22
C GLU A 688 2.27 -4.02 -5.87
N ALA A 689 2.29 -4.53 -4.64
CA ALA A 689 1.30 -5.47 -4.11
C ALA A 689 0.24 -4.78 -3.22
N THR A 690 0.28 -3.46 -3.07
CA THR A 690 -0.61 -2.74 -2.14
C THR A 690 -1.90 -2.36 -2.84
N SER A 691 -3.05 -2.75 -2.27
CA SER A 691 -4.35 -2.12 -2.55
C SER A 691 -4.56 -0.94 -1.58
N PRO A 692 -4.40 0.33 -2.00
CA PRO A 692 -4.42 1.45 -1.07
C PRO A 692 -5.85 1.74 -0.60
N ILE A 693 -6.13 1.64 0.70
CA ILE A 693 -7.45 2.00 1.27
C ILE A 693 -7.85 3.43 0.89
N LYS A 694 -6.88 4.36 0.97
CA LYS A 694 -7.03 5.79 0.64
C LYS A 694 -7.61 6.04 -0.73
N LEU A 695 -7.32 5.17 -1.70
CA LEU A 695 -7.84 5.29 -3.05
C LEU A 695 -9.38 5.34 -3.03
N PHE A 696 -9.98 4.41 -2.31
CA PHE A 696 -11.43 4.29 -2.20
C PHE A 696 -12.03 5.39 -1.32
N GLU A 697 -11.30 5.83 -0.29
CA GLU A 697 -11.69 6.97 0.54
C GLU A 697 -11.71 8.28 -0.26
N TYR A 698 -10.72 8.48 -1.13
CA TYR A 698 -10.69 9.59 -2.08
C TYR A 698 -11.81 9.50 -3.12
N MET A 699 -12.16 8.28 -3.57
CA MET A 699 -13.33 8.09 -4.43
C MET A 699 -14.62 8.52 -3.74
N ALA A 700 -14.82 8.15 -2.46
CA ALA A 700 -16.01 8.56 -1.71
C ALA A 700 -16.07 10.07 -1.44
N LEU A 701 -14.92 10.72 -1.26
CA LEU A 701 -14.81 12.19 -1.17
C LEU A 701 -15.15 12.90 -2.49
N GLY A 702 -14.99 12.22 -3.63
CA GLY A 702 -15.32 12.75 -4.95
C GLY A 702 -14.29 13.74 -5.52
N HIS A 703 -13.11 13.85 -4.92
CA HIS A 703 -12.04 14.72 -5.44
C HIS A 703 -11.27 14.04 -6.58
N PRO A 704 -10.78 14.79 -7.58
CA PRO A 704 -9.76 14.33 -8.52
C PRO A 704 -8.60 13.59 -7.83
N ILE A 705 -8.23 12.42 -8.34
CA ILE A 705 -7.21 11.55 -7.72
C ILE A 705 -5.97 11.48 -8.62
N VAL A 706 -4.80 11.76 -8.06
CA VAL A 706 -3.50 11.58 -8.74
C VAL A 706 -2.64 10.60 -7.95
N THR A 707 -2.07 9.60 -8.60
CA THR A 707 -1.21 8.61 -7.93
C THR A 707 0.08 8.40 -8.70
N SER A 708 1.12 7.93 -8.00
CA SER A 708 2.26 7.27 -8.67
C SER A 708 1.75 6.05 -9.45
N ASP A 709 2.63 5.44 -10.26
CA ASP A 709 2.32 4.33 -11.15
C ASP A 709 2.08 2.97 -10.44
N LEU A 710 1.14 2.95 -9.49
CA LEU A 710 0.76 1.79 -8.70
C LEU A 710 -0.17 0.87 -9.51
N PRO A 711 0.11 -0.44 -9.63
CA PRO A 711 -0.69 -1.37 -10.44
C PRO A 711 -2.18 -1.38 -10.07
N GLU A 712 -2.50 -1.41 -8.78
CA GLU A 712 -3.90 -1.41 -8.30
C GLU A 712 -4.66 -0.13 -8.64
N CYS A 713 -3.97 1.00 -8.79
CA CYS A 713 -4.58 2.28 -9.13
C CYS A 713 -4.95 2.38 -10.62
N ARG A 714 -4.25 1.66 -11.51
CA ARG A 714 -4.51 1.66 -12.98
C ARG A 714 -5.87 1.07 -13.37
N LYS A 715 -6.53 0.36 -12.44
CA LYS A 715 -7.80 -0.32 -12.65
C LYS A 715 -9.00 0.64 -12.77
N TYR A 716 -8.84 1.87 -12.32
CA TYR A 716 -9.93 2.81 -12.13
C TYR A 716 -9.79 4.00 -13.07
N LYS A 717 -10.90 4.37 -13.72
CA LYS A 717 -10.96 5.47 -14.68
C LYS A 717 -10.90 6.83 -14.00
N SER A 718 -11.33 6.93 -12.74
CA SER A 718 -11.26 8.18 -11.98
C SER A 718 -9.83 8.53 -11.52
N VAL A 719 -8.82 7.75 -11.87
CA VAL A 719 -7.46 7.91 -11.31
C VAL A 719 -6.49 8.34 -12.40
N LEU A 720 -5.83 9.48 -12.19
CA LEU A 720 -4.72 9.92 -13.03
C LEU A 720 -3.43 9.32 -12.49
N VAL A 721 -2.92 8.32 -13.22
CA VAL A 721 -1.72 7.59 -12.86
C VAL A 721 -0.50 8.20 -13.56
N ALA A 722 0.48 8.64 -12.78
CA ALA A 722 1.69 9.28 -13.26
C ALA A 722 2.93 8.39 -13.12
N LYS A 723 3.80 8.43 -14.13
CA LYS A 723 4.96 7.53 -14.27
C LYS A 723 6.22 8.05 -13.60
N ASP A 724 6.31 9.36 -13.42
CA ASP A 724 7.45 10.07 -12.87
C ASP A 724 6.99 11.37 -12.19
N HIS A 725 7.94 12.12 -11.62
CA HIS A 725 7.62 13.32 -10.86
C HIS A 725 7.02 14.43 -11.71
N ASP A 726 7.52 14.63 -12.94
CA ASP A 726 7.03 15.71 -13.82
C ASP A 726 5.60 15.40 -14.27
N SER A 727 5.33 14.18 -14.74
CA SER A 727 3.97 13.75 -15.11
C SER A 727 2.99 13.73 -13.93
N PHE A 728 3.48 13.57 -12.70
CA PHE A 728 2.64 13.64 -11.50
C PHE A 728 2.19 15.07 -11.22
N ILE A 729 3.11 16.04 -11.35
CA ILE A 729 2.80 17.47 -11.20
C ILE A 729 1.86 17.92 -12.33
N ASP A 730 2.13 17.55 -13.58
CA ASP A 730 1.23 17.84 -14.71
C ASP A 730 -0.16 17.21 -14.53
N SER A 731 -0.22 16.01 -13.94
CA SER A 731 -1.48 15.34 -13.63
C SER A 731 -2.26 16.05 -12.52
N ILE A 732 -1.60 16.69 -11.55
CA ILE A 732 -2.25 17.56 -10.57
C ILE A 732 -2.87 18.78 -11.24
N ASP A 733 -2.14 19.43 -12.14
CA ASP A 733 -2.64 20.59 -12.88
C ASP A 733 -3.89 20.21 -13.70
N LYS A 734 -3.85 19.05 -14.36
CA LYS A 734 -5.00 18.47 -15.06
C LYS A 734 -6.14 18.15 -14.09
N ALA A 735 -5.86 17.48 -12.97
CA ALA A 735 -6.85 17.11 -11.96
C ALA A 735 -7.61 18.33 -11.43
N LEU A 736 -6.90 19.45 -11.19
CA LEU A 736 -7.51 20.70 -10.76
C LEU A 736 -8.51 21.25 -11.78
N SER A 737 -8.27 21.07 -13.07
CA SER A 737 -9.23 21.48 -14.12
C SER A 737 -10.50 20.62 -14.13
N MET A 738 -10.45 19.40 -13.58
CA MET A 738 -11.54 18.42 -13.56
C MET A 738 -12.39 18.46 -12.29
N ARG A 739 -12.03 19.25 -11.26
CA ARG A 739 -12.70 19.23 -9.94
C ARG A 739 -14.19 19.54 -9.93
N ASN A 740 -14.71 20.16 -10.99
CA ASN A 740 -16.13 20.47 -11.18
C ASN A 740 -16.73 19.77 -12.41
N ASP A 741 -16.01 18.81 -12.98
CA ASP A 741 -16.47 18.07 -14.15
C ASP A 741 -17.57 17.08 -13.76
N VAL A 742 -18.72 17.17 -14.43
CA VAL A 742 -19.91 16.36 -14.11
C VAL A 742 -19.70 14.89 -14.48
N GLU A 743 -19.03 14.62 -15.60
CA GLU A 743 -18.78 13.25 -16.07
C GLU A 743 -17.75 12.56 -15.15
N TYR A 744 -16.67 13.26 -14.79
CA TYR A 744 -15.71 12.76 -13.81
C TYR A 744 -16.38 12.43 -12.47
N ASN A 745 -17.23 13.33 -11.97
CA ASN A 745 -17.96 13.12 -10.72
C ASN A 745 -18.92 11.91 -10.77
N GLN A 746 -19.49 11.59 -11.94
CA GLN A 746 -20.29 10.38 -12.10
C GLN A 746 -19.42 9.11 -12.06
N ILE A 747 -18.27 9.13 -12.73
CA ILE A 747 -17.34 7.99 -12.77
C ILE A 747 -16.82 7.68 -11.37
N ILE A 748 -16.27 8.66 -10.66
CA ILE A 748 -15.70 8.46 -9.33
C ILE A 748 -16.73 7.96 -8.31
N ASN A 749 -17.97 8.47 -8.36
CA ASN A 749 -19.05 8.01 -7.49
C ASN A 749 -19.45 6.56 -7.80
N SER A 750 -19.51 6.18 -9.08
CA SER A 750 -19.78 4.79 -9.47
C SER A 750 -18.69 3.86 -8.95
N GLU A 751 -17.42 4.20 -9.17
CA GLU A 751 -16.28 3.39 -8.71
C GLU A 751 -16.23 3.30 -7.17
N ALA A 752 -16.61 4.35 -6.44
CA ALA A 752 -16.74 4.31 -4.99
C ALA A 752 -17.84 3.32 -4.53
N LEU A 753 -19.02 3.35 -5.16
CA LEU A 753 -20.14 2.46 -4.86
C LEU A 753 -19.83 0.99 -5.14
N ASP A 754 -19.11 0.72 -6.23
CA ASP A 754 -18.66 -0.62 -6.60
C ASP A 754 -17.63 -1.18 -5.59
N ASN A 755 -16.95 -0.31 -4.84
CA ASN A 755 -15.89 -0.65 -3.92
C ASN A 755 -16.21 -0.37 -2.44
N THR A 756 -17.46 -0.55 -2.03
CA THR A 756 -17.85 -0.43 -0.61
C THR A 756 -17.36 -1.60 0.24
N TRP A 757 -17.05 -1.36 1.52
CA TRP A 757 -16.75 -2.44 2.48
C TRP A 757 -17.88 -3.46 2.59
N LYS A 758 -19.13 -3.01 2.48
CA LYS A 758 -20.31 -3.87 2.41
C LYS A 758 -20.26 -4.84 1.23
N SER A 759 -19.84 -4.37 0.05
CA SER A 759 -19.62 -5.23 -1.13
C SER A 759 -18.48 -6.22 -0.89
N LYS A 760 -17.35 -5.77 -0.32
CA LYS A 760 -16.20 -6.63 -0.02
C LYS A 760 -16.57 -7.76 0.96
N ALA A 761 -17.27 -7.45 2.04
CA ALA A 761 -17.73 -8.44 3.01
C ALA A 761 -18.71 -9.44 2.41
N LYS A 762 -19.61 -9.02 1.51
CA LYS A 762 -20.48 -9.96 0.78
C LYS A 762 -19.69 -10.95 -0.06
N HIS A 763 -18.65 -10.50 -0.76
CA HIS A 763 -17.79 -11.41 -1.54
C HIS A 763 -17.04 -12.40 -0.65
N ILE A 764 -16.60 -11.96 0.54
CA ILE A 764 -15.96 -12.83 1.53
C ILE A 764 -16.98 -13.83 2.09
N ALA A 765 -18.17 -13.38 2.46
CA ALA A 765 -19.26 -14.23 2.95
C ALA A 765 -19.64 -15.32 1.95
N GLN A 766 -19.84 -14.95 0.68
CA GLN A 766 -20.09 -15.90 -0.41
C GLN A 766 -18.98 -16.96 -0.52
N LEU A 767 -17.72 -16.54 -0.40
CA LEU A 767 -16.58 -17.46 -0.44
C LEU A 767 -16.57 -18.42 0.75
N ILE A 768 -16.96 -17.95 1.94
CA ILE A 768 -17.09 -18.78 3.14
C ILE A 768 -18.22 -19.80 2.98
N ASP A 769 -19.40 -19.34 2.56
CA ASP A 769 -20.63 -20.14 2.52
C ASP A 769 -20.66 -21.13 1.36
N ASN A 770 -20.09 -20.80 0.19
CA ASN A 770 -20.01 -21.75 -0.92
C ASN A 770 -19.19 -23.00 -0.57
N ASN A 771 -18.25 -22.88 0.37
CA ASN A 771 -17.43 -23.98 0.88
C ASN A 771 -18.21 -24.91 1.85
N ASP A 772 -19.48 -24.64 2.16
CA ASP A 772 -20.38 -25.57 2.89
C ASP A 772 -21.09 -26.57 1.94
N SER A 773 -20.90 -26.45 0.62
CA SER A 773 -21.59 -27.25 -0.41
C SER A 773 -20.80 -28.47 -0.90
N LEU A 774 -19.58 -28.67 -0.40
CA LEU A 774 -18.64 -29.75 -0.72
C LEU A 774 -18.49 -30.66 0.51
#